data_AF-A0A496X8U4-F1
#
_entry.id   AF-A0A496X8U4-F1
#
_cell.length_a   1.000
_cell.length_b   1.000
_cell.length_c   1.000
_cell.angle_alpha   90.00
_cell.angle_beta   90.00
_cell.angle_gamma   90.00
#
_symmetry.space_group_name_H-M   'P 1'
#
loop_
_entity.id
_entity.type
_entity.pdbx_description
1 polymer ?
#
loop_
_entity_poly.entity_id
_entity_poly.type
_entity_poly.pdbx_seq_one_letter_code
_entity_poly.pdbx_strand_id
1 'polypeptide(L)'
;MSLFTRPKTPSAQTRTLRTQPMQTITLESFRHGAGAKATALLTASFFTFVFYLTPANTAMAQTQTPQEIRKAELEASKEKTASSKLAHRLDKLKHKVTKELPASRAQREADAGFFDELFGTADDPITGDEITQLSQLETDIQSAYAVAMAEMDAVGDSLVAKNLPQTILDRHDAAKSQIQIKYTALMEALNTLNTADSEEDQDIALESLTNELQNQRFKRPNAPFDPQNLPFNTPSQDVRAPATNTADLLTQLKISPFANYTQVAANQMNPQLWEDAFTQNNGPTQADLDPTLESPLTDDIAELVAQLNHNPVDIYTWVHNNIRFIPSYGSIQGAQMTLETKRGNAMDTASLLIALLRASGIPARYAYGSIKVPAAELMNWVGNVQTMQAAGNLMGQGGIPRVIMNFDGIDKFMRLEHTWVEAYVDFEPSRGMKNHYGDHWIAMDASYKQYRYTEGYNLQDAVPFDAQSLIDDIEASATVNEAEGWVQNVPQGSIETQLQNYQTQLEDYITNQNPDATVGEVLGLKDIEILPSQPLSAGLPYELVSRQQYFSDVPESLRHKFEYTLSTENLGAEGARLITITEPTVKLAGKGLAMSFKPTSQADEDIIASYIPEPDSVTGEIDPSQLPNSLPGYLINLTAEFTIDGEVQQTAGAGTMGATLYETIGLYSPAKGWHRSINHPIAGEYRAMALDLQGSSPEQAQRLQQQMEQTKAILESEDDIQLATLTKHQVVGDLLGSTIFSYFALNNIQDEIAAQSANITTFRAPSYGAFRTDITTSYWFGIPRDVSFSGLVMDVDLVTSQTVENQNSNDKWIQFNQAIGSRYSAMEYLVPEQMFSTEENPAEGVSAVKALAIASAEGQKIYTIDQNNLSEAMVAIQLAELSEDEIRNAVLAGNVVTTHQYQINLNGWIGEGYIILDLDTGSGSYKISGGANGGSLSISPITRMLGWGQFLEDSARAGALSVATGVVVTTLVAYIGGTLLLLQGLYECYKEEIKLFSYVMLAIIAAIAVGLVTQGTGSVPVAIYILAALGVSSASAADFDEEDIENCTNDEFCYLRWEDEDDACFAWSNLGADVVRACKVRAADRRTLCIRNGGIPHPDEPPIYTPFRD
;
A
#
# COMPACT_ATOMS: atom_id res chain seq x y z
N MET A 1 -33.12 -22.62 -45.90
CA MET A 1 -32.57 -22.64 -47.28
C MET A 1 -31.45 -21.60 -47.32
N SER A 2 -30.17 -21.96 -47.11
CA SER A 2 -29.21 -22.47 -48.11
C SER A 2 -28.97 -21.42 -49.23
N LEU A 3 -27.79 -20.90 -49.62
CA LEU A 3 -26.41 -21.42 -49.67
C LEU A 3 -25.41 -20.28 -50.05
N PHE A 4 -24.20 -20.32 -49.45
CA PHE A 4 -22.83 -19.93 -49.90
C PHE A 4 -22.47 -18.59 -50.56
N THR A 5 -21.43 -17.92 -50.01
CA THR A 5 -20.08 -17.75 -50.63
C THR A 5 -18.97 -17.44 -49.59
N ARG A 6 -17.74 -17.91 -49.88
CA ARG A 6 -16.51 -18.02 -49.05
C ARG A 6 -15.80 -16.69 -48.66
N PRO A 7 -14.95 -16.68 -47.60
CA PRO A 7 -13.98 -15.60 -47.34
C PRO A 7 -12.57 -15.88 -47.94
N LYS A 8 -11.82 -14.81 -48.20
CA LYS A 8 -10.44 -14.78 -48.75
C LYS A 8 -9.40 -14.73 -47.62
N THR A 9 -8.31 -15.48 -47.79
CA THR A 9 -7.04 -15.44 -47.04
C THR A 9 -6.16 -14.24 -47.45
N PRO A 10 -5.39 -13.64 -46.53
CA PRO A 10 -4.30 -12.73 -46.87
C PRO A 10 -2.93 -13.44 -46.95
N SER A 11 -2.07 -12.89 -47.80
CA SER A 11 -0.79 -13.41 -48.30
C SER A 11 0.38 -13.26 -47.33
N ALA A 12 1.24 -14.28 -47.30
CA ALA A 12 2.57 -14.27 -46.71
C ALA A 12 3.52 -13.28 -47.41
N GLN A 13 4.22 -12.45 -46.64
CA GLN A 13 5.41 -11.71 -47.09
C GLN A 13 6.64 -12.21 -46.35
N THR A 14 7.62 -12.62 -47.15
CA THR A 14 8.93 -13.17 -46.81
C THR A 14 9.82 -12.08 -46.21
N ARG A 15 10.28 -12.24 -44.96
CA ARG A 15 11.25 -11.36 -44.30
C ARG A 15 12.67 -11.74 -44.75
N THR A 16 13.31 -10.89 -45.54
CA THR A 16 14.74 -10.99 -45.90
C THR A 16 15.61 -10.52 -44.73
N LEU A 17 16.50 -11.39 -44.27
CA LEU A 17 17.59 -11.08 -43.32
C LEU A 17 18.53 -10.03 -43.92
N ARG A 18 18.54 -8.82 -43.35
CA ARG A 18 19.60 -7.83 -43.53
C ARG A 18 20.52 -7.91 -42.32
N THR A 19 21.79 -8.23 -42.56
CA THR A 19 22.89 -8.06 -41.62
C THR A 19 23.08 -6.56 -41.32
N GLN A 20 22.92 -6.15 -40.05
CA GLN A 20 23.34 -4.83 -39.56
C GLN A 20 24.66 -4.96 -38.76
N PRO A 21 25.56 -3.96 -38.82
CA PRO A 21 26.80 -3.93 -38.06
C PRO A 21 26.57 -3.40 -36.63
N MET A 22 27.34 -3.95 -35.67
CA MET A 22 27.54 -3.55 -34.27
C MET A 22 26.64 -2.40 -33.75
N GLN A 23 25.57 -2.78 -33.05
CA GLN A 23 24.80 -1.90 -32.18
C GLN A 23 25.44 -1.87 -30.78
N THR A 24 25.53 -0.68 -30.21
CA THR A 24 25.77 -0.40 -28.79
C THR A 24 24.81 -1.22 -27.93
N ILE A 25 25.36 -1.99 -27.00
CA ILE A 25 24.64 -2.83 -26.04
C ILE A 25 24.04 -1.90 -24.97
N THR A 26 22.72 -1.71 -25.00
CA THR A 26 21.90 -1.06 -23.96
C THR A 26 21.14 -2.13 -23.16
N LEU A 27 20.40 -1.76 -22.10
CA LEU A 27 19.48 -2.64 -21.34
C LEU A 27 18.54 -3.52 -22.20
N GLU A 28 18.42 -3.27 -23.51
CA GLU A 28 17.74 -4.12 -24.49
C GLU A 28 18.40 -5.49 -24.73
N SER A 29 19.71 -5.66 -24.47
CA SER A 29 20.40 -6.96 -24.62
C SER A 29 19.91 -8.02 -23.63
N PHE A 30 19.28 -7.60 -22.54
CA PHE A 30 18.66 -8.50 -21.56
C PHE A 30 17.39 -9.19 -22.08
N ARG A 31 16.91 -8.95 -23.31
CA ARG A 31 15.65 -9.54 -23.79
C ARG A 31 15.78 -10.88 -24.53
N HIS A 32 16.98 -11.31 -24.90
CA HIS A 32 17.17 -12.54 -25.69
C HIS A 32 18.26 -13.46 -25.10
N GLY A 33 17.90 -14.71 -24.81
CA GLY A 33 18.81 -15.74 -24.25
C GLY A 33 18.91 -15.72 -22.71
N ALA A 34 19.91 -16.40 -22.17
CA ALA A 34 20.18 -16.56 -20.73
C ALA A 34 20.04 -15.27 -19.89
N GLY A 35 20.38 -14.10 -20.46
CA GLY A 35 20.24 -12.79 -19.81
C GLY A 35 18.79 -12.36 -19.49
N ALA A 36 17.79 -12.86 -20.23
CA ALA A 36 16.36 -12.55 -20.05
C ALA A 36 15.70 -13.22 -18.86
N LYS A 37 16.19 -14.42 -18.50
CA LYS A 37 15.70 -15.18 -17.35
C LYS A 37 16.46 -14.82 -16.08
N ALA A 38 17.74 -14.43 -16.22
CA ALA A 38 18.48 -13.76 -15.15
C ALA A 38 17.91 -12.37 -14.82
N THR A 39 17.27 -11.68 -15.78
CA THR A 39 16.68 -10.34 -15.54
C THR A 39 15.53 -10.36 -14.55
N ALA A 40 14.66 -11.37 -14.56
CA ALA A 40 13.56 -11.45 -13.57
C ALA A 40 14.10 -11.54 -12.13
N LEU A 41 15.18 -12.30 -11.91
CA LEU A 41 15.85 -12.36 -10.62
C LEU A 41 16.64 -11.07 -10.31
N LEU A 42 17.30 -10.50 -11.33
CA LEU A 42 18.02 -9.24 -11.21
C LEU A 42 17.08 -8.09 -10.87
N THR A 43 15.92 -7.93 -11.50
CA THR A 43 14.94 -6.87 -11.20
C THR A 43 14.43 -6.99 -9.76
N ALA A 44 14.26 -8.22 -9.25
CA ALA A 44 13.97 -8.48 -7.84
C ALA A 44 15.18 -8.17 -6.92
N SER A 45 16.41 -8.42 -7.37
CA SER A 45 17.67 -8.20 -6.63
C SER A 45 18.14 -6.73 -6.63
N PHE A 46 17.86 -5.98 -7.71
CA PHE A 46 18.22 -4.56 -7.91
C PHE A 46 17.55 -3.65 -6.88
N PHE A 47 16.38 -4.03 -6.36
CA PHE A 47 15.65 -3.25 -5.35
C PHE A 47 15.86 -3.73 -3.91
N THR A 48 16.17 -5.00 -3.68
CA THR A 48 16.69 -5.43 -2.37
C THR A 48 17.96 -4.66 -2.03
N PHE A 49 18.75 -4.32 -3.07
CA PHE A 49 20.05 -3.69 -2.96
C PHE A 49 20.07 -2.25 -2.42
N VAL A 50 19.07 -1.40 -2.68
CA VAL A 50 19.07 0.01 -2.20
C VAL A 50 18.90 0.09 -0.66
N PHE A 51 18.49 -1.01 0.00
CA PHE A 51 18.14 -1.02 1.42
C PHE A 51 18.71 -2.21 2.22
N TYR A 52 19.54 -3.10 1.66
CA TYR A 52 20.15 -4.20 2.41
C TYR A 52 21.64 -4.00 2.71
N LEU A 53 21.91 -3.70 3.99
CA LEU A 53 23.15 -4.02 4.69
C LEU A 53 22.78 -4.89 5.91
N THR A 54 22.71 -6.21 5.76
CA THR A 54 22.78 -7.14 6.92
C THR A 54 23.65 -8.36 6.61
N PRO A 55 24.64 -8.67 7.46
CA PRO A 55 25.43 -9.88 7.38
C PRO A 55 24.77 -11.00 8.19
N ALA A 56 23.73 -11.66 7.65
CA ALA A 56 23.10 -12.79 8.33
C ALA A 56 23.16 -14.15 7.58
N ASN A 57 23.56 -14.19 6.31
CA ASN A 57 23.49 -15.43 5.53
C ASN A 57 24.83 -16.09 5.16
N THR A 58 25.87 -15.92 5.97
CA THR A 58 27.13 -16.67 5.81
C THR A 58 27.29 -17.78 6.85
N ALA A 59 26.28 -18.64 7.03
CA ALA A 59 26.43 -19.80 7.90
C ALA A 59 25.55 -21.00 7.56
N MET A 60 25.28 -21.32 6.30
CA MET A 60 24.78 -22.67 5.98
C MET A 60 25.40 -23.21 4.69
N ALA A 61 26.65 -23.64 4.81
CA ALA A 61 27.20 -24.65 3.93
C ALA A 61 27.84 -25.73 4.79
N GLN A 62 27.15 -26.88 4.94
CA GLN A 62 27.72 -28.20 4.63
C GLN A 62 26.88 -29.41 5.10
N THR A 63 26.76 -30.36 4.17
CA THR A 63 26.78 -31.84 4.35
C THR A 63 25.54 -32.58 4.89
N GLN A 64 24.52 -32.71 4.04
CA GLN A 64 23.71 -33.90 3.66
C GLN A 64 22.70 -33.41 2.60
N THR A 65 21.98 -34.26 1.85
CA THR A 65 21.02 -33.80 0.82
C THR A 65 19.99 -32.85 1.47
N PRO A 66 20.02 -31.52 1.19
CA PRO A 66 19.26 -30.54 1.96
C PRO A 66 17.74 -30.74 1.91
N GLN A 67 17.25 -31.45 0.90
CA GLN A 67 15.83 -31.63 0.60
C GLN A 67 15.11 -32.55 1.59
N GLU A 68 15.72 -33.67 2.01
CA GLU A 68 15.06 -34.64 2.89
C GLU A 68 14.98 -34.14 4.34
N ILE A 69 16.04 -33.47 4.81
CA ILE A 69 16.06 -32.79 6.11
C ILE A 69 15.00 -31.69 6.12
N ARG A 70 14.96 -30.85 5.08
CA ARG A 70 14.00 -29.76 4.95
C ARG A 70 12.55 -30.23 4.90
N LYS A 71 12.28 -31.33 4.19
CA LYS A 71 10.94 -31.96 4.16
C LYS A 71 10.56 -32.51 5.54
N ALA A 72 11.50 -33.12 6.27
CA ALA A 72 11.24 -33.62 7.62
C ALA A 72 11.02 -32.48 8.63
N GLU A 73 11.79 -31.39 8.54
CA GLU A 73 11.62 -30.19 9.36
C GLU A 73 10.30 -29.48 9.08
N LEU A 74 9.91 -29.38 7.79
CA LEU A 74 8.62 -28.86 7.35
C LEU A 74 7.47 -29.69 7.94
N GLU A 75 7.52 -31.01 7.82
CA GLU A 75 6.46 -31.87 8.35
C GLU A 75 6.39 -31.79 9.89
N ALA A 76 7.55 -31.75 10.57
CA ALA A 76 7.63 -31.57 12.01
C ALA A 76 7.06 -30.21 12.46
N SER A 77 7.25 -29.15 11.68
CA SER A 77 6.71 -27.82 12.00
C SER A 77 5.18 -27.74 11.91
N LYS A 78 4.55 -28.58 11.08
CA LYS A 78 3.09 -28.65 10.90
C LYS A 78 2.41 -29.49 11.99
N GLU A 79 3.16 -30.32 12.72
CA GLU A 79 2.66 -31.18 13.81
C GLU A 79 3.17 -30.75 15.21
N LYS A 80 3.43 -29.45 15.43
CA LYS A 80 3.99 -28.92 16.71
C LYS A 80 3.10 -29.14 17.94
N THR A 81 1.78 -29.18 17.76
CA THR A 81 0.78 -29.39 18.81
C THR A 81 -0.12 -30.56 18.44
N ALA A 82 -0.81 -31.22 19.38
CA ALA A 82 -1.70 -32.32 19.00
C ALA A 82 -2.85 -31.83 18.10
N SER A 83 -3.28 -30.59 18.28
CA SER A 83 -4.27 -29.92 17.43
C SER A 83 -3.82 -29.68 16.01
N SER A 84 -2.65 -29.07 15.81
CA SER A 84 -2.07 -28.89 14.47
C SER A 84 -1.77 -30.25 13.81
N LYS A 85 -1.33 -31.23 14.59
CA LYS A 85 -1.10 -32.60 14.14
C LYS A 85 -2.35 -33.30 13.60
N LEU A 86 -3.47 -33.25 14.33
CA LEU A 86 -4.72 -33.84 13.83
C LEU A 86 -5.22 -33.10 12.58
N ALA A 87 -5.21 -31.76 12.60
CA ALA A 87 -5.64 -30.95 11.45
C ALA A 87 -4.80 -31.24 10.19
N HIS A 88 -3.47 -31.28 10.32
CA HIS A 88 -2.53 -31.61 9.24
C HIS A 88 -2.78 -33.00 8.65
N ARG A 89 -2.97 -34.02 9.50
CA ARG A 89 -3.23 -35.40 9.04
C ARG A 89 -4.59 -35.53 8.34
N LEU A 90 -5.61 -34.81 8.81
CA LEU A 90 -6.92 -34.75 8.14
C LEU A 90 -6.83 -34.03 6.79
N ASP A 91 -6.08 -32.92 6.69
CA ASP A 91 -5.84 -32.24 5.41
C ASP A 91 -5.07 -33.14 4.43
N LYS A 92 -4.07 -33.87 4.92
CA LYS A 92 -3.32 -34.86 4.13
C LYS A 92 -4.23 -35.97 3.59
N LEU A 93 -5.20 -36.43 4.38
CA LEU A 93 -6.18 -37.41 3.93
C LEU A 93 -7.10 -36.83 2.88
N LYS A 94 -7.61 -35.62 3.11
CA LYS A 94 -8.41 -34.90 2.12
C LYS A 94 -7.66 -34.79 0.81
N HIS A 95 -6.41 -34.33 0.84
CA HIS A 95 -5.57 -34.20 -0.34
C HIS A 95 -5.37 -35.53 -1.08
N LYS A 96 -5.02 -36.60 -0.34
CA LYS A 96 -4.84 -37.94 -0.90
C LYS A 96 -6.10 -38.40 -1.65
N VAL A 97 -7.26 -38.26 -1.03
CA VAL A 97 -8.54 -38.73 -1.56
C VAL A 97 -9.06 -37.86 -2.70
N THR A 98 -9.04 -36.54 -2.54
CA THR A 98 -9.70 -35.62 -3.48
C THR A 98 -8.83 -35.21 -4.66
N LYS A 99 -7.51 -35.44 -4.60
CA LYS A 99 -6.58 -35.04 -5.66
C LYS A 99 -5.64 -36.15 -6.12
N GLU A 100 -4.85 -36.74 -5.21
CA GLU A 100 -3.83 -37.71 -5.63
C GLU A 100 -4.44 -38.97 -6.26
N LEU A 101 -5.49 -39.55 -5.65
CA LEU A 101 -6.15 -40.75 -6.18
C LEU A 101 -6.86 -40.50 -7.53
N PRO A 102 -7.65 -39.42 -7.71
CA PRO A 102 -8.20 -39.10 -9.02
C PRO A 102 -7.13 -38.87 -10.10
N ALA A 103 -6.02 -38.20 -9.76
CA ALA A 103 -4.93 -37.95 -10.69
C ALA A 103 -4.18 -39.23 -11.07
N SER A 104 -3.89 -40.11 -10.10
CA SER A 104 -3.24 -41.39 -10.37
C SER A 104 -4.12 -42.30 -11.22
N ARG A 105 -5.44 -42.33 -10.97
CA ARG A 105 -6.41 -43.03 -11.80
C ARG A 105 -6.45 -42.48 -13.22
N ALA A 106 -6.57 -41.16 -13.40
CA ALA A 106 -6.60 -40.54 -14.72
C ALA A 106 -5.30 -40.81 -15.51
N GLN A 107 -4.15 -40.83 -14.84
CA GLN A 107 -2.87 -41.17 -15.46
C GLN A 107 -2.83 -42.64 -15.89
N ARG A 108 -3.30 -43.57 -15.04
CA ARG A 108 -3.41 -45.00 -15.40
C ARG A 108 -4.35 -45.21 -16.59
N GLU A 109 -5.49 -44.52 -16.62
CA GLU A 109 -6.44 -44.55 -17.74
C GLU A 109 -5.83 -44.00 -19.03
N ALA A 110 -4.99 -42.96 -18.96
CA ALA A 110 -4.28 -42.41 -20.11
C ALA A 110 -3.12 -43.30 -20.60
N ASP A 111 -2.49 -44.03 -19.70
CA ASP A 111 -1.39 -44.95 -20.00
C ASP A 111 -1.89 -46.34 -20.46
N ALA A 112 -3.17 -46.66 -20.24
CA ALA A 112 -3.80 -47.88 -20.68
C ALA A 112 -3.83 -47.98 -22.22
N GLY A 113 -3.24 -49.03 -22.77
CA GLY A 113 -3.13 -49.21 -24.22
C GLY A 113 -4.42 -49.77 -24.85
N PHE A 114 -4.52 -49.71 -26.19
CA PHE A 114 -5.61 -50.32 -26.98
C PHE A 114 -5.90 -51.79 -26.64
N PHE A 115 -4.93 -52.53 -26.08
CA PHE A 115 -5.10 -53.91 -25.66
C PHE A 115 -5.79 -54.06 -24.29
N ASP A 116 -5.59 -53.15 -23.34
CA ASP A 116 -6.27 -53.17 -22.03
C ASP A 116 -7.77 -52.87 -22.17
N GLU A 117 -8.10 -51.98 -23.11
CA GLU A 117 -9.48 -51.63 -23.50
C GLU A 117 -10.23 -52.79 -24.19
N LEU A 118 -9.49 -53.71 -24.86
CA LEU A 118 -10.07 -54.82 -25.62
C LEU A 118 -10.24 -56.11 -24.80
N PHE A 119 -9.45 -56.29 -23.74
CA PHE A 119 -9.39 -57.53 -22.95
C PHE A 119 -9.91 -57.39 -21.51
N GLY A 120 -10.34 -56.19 -21.09
CA GLY A 120 -11.07 -55.99 -19.84
C GLY A 120 -10.20 -56.23 -18.59
N THR A 121 -8.97 -55.71 -18.61
CA THR A 121 -8.06 -55.70 -17.46
C THR A 121 -7.87 -54.28 -16.95
N ALA A 122 -8.98 -53.54 -16.78
CA ALA A 122 -8.91 -52.27 -16.08
C ALA A 122 -8.38 -52.56 -14.66
N ASP A 123 -7.29 -51.91 -14.27
CA ASP A 123 -6.80 -51.99 -12.89
C ASP A 123 -7.90 -51.51 -11.93
N ASP A 124 -7.93 -52.07 -10.71
CA ASP A 124 -8.83 -51.63 -9.63
C ASP A 124 -8.79 -50.08 -9.50
N PRO A 125 -9.93 -49.42 -9.18
CA PRO A 125 -9.98 -47.97 -9.00
C PRO A 125 -8.88 -47.41 -8.09
N ILE A 126 -8.49 -48.18 -7.07
CA ILE A 126 -7.39 -47.90 -6.16
C ILE A 126 -6.46 -49.12 -6.08
N THR A 127 -5.16 -48.89 -6.24
CA THR A 127 -4.13 -49.94 -6.16
C THR A 127 -3.89 -50.42 -4.71
N GLY A 128 -3.36 -51.64 -4.55
CA GLY A 128 -3.03 -52.18 -3.22
C GLY A 128 -2.02 -51.33 -2.43
N ASP A 129 -1.09 -50.65 -3.12
CA ASP A 129 -0.15 -49.70 -2.48
C ASP A 129 -0.87 -48.45 -1.99
N GLU A 130 -1.82 -47.92 -2.77
CA GLU A 130 -2.67 -46.78 -2.38
C GLU A 130 -3.57 -47.13 -1.20
N ILE A 131 -4.17 -48.33 -1.15
CA ILE A 131 -4.93 -48.84 0.01
C ILE A 131 -4.02 -48.93 1.25
N THR A 132 -2.77 -49.39 1.07
CA THR A 132 -1.80 -49.47 2.17
C THR A 132 -1.46 -48.09 2.72
N GLN A 133 -1.28 -47.09 1.85
CA GLN A 133 -1.05 -45.70 2.25
C GLN A 133 -2.25 -45.09 2.99
N LEU A 134 -3.47 -45.34 2.50
CA LEU A 134 -4.70 -44.91 3.17
C LEU A 134 -4.85 -45.56 4.55
N SER A 135 -4.57 -46.86 4.67
CA SER A 135 -4.60 -47.60 5.93
C SER A 135 -3.57 -47.07 6.95
N GLN A 136 -2.38 -46.69 6.48
CA GLN A 136 -1.37 -46.05 7.32
C GLN A 136 -1.85 -44.67 7.81
N LEU A 137 -2.40 -43.86 6.91
CA LEU A 137 -2.92 -42.53 7.25
C LEU A 137 -4.11 -42.61 8.21
N GLU A 138 -4.98 -43.62 8.05
CA GLU A 138 -6.05 -43.94 8.98
C GLU A 138 -5.49 -44.19 10.39
N THR A 139 -4.48 -45.06 10.51
CA THR A 139 -3.82 -45.37 11.80
C THR A 139 -3.21 -44.11 12.43
N ASP A 140 -2.58 -43.28 11.61
CA ASP A 140 -1.98 -42.02 12.03
C ASP A 140 -3.02 -41.01 12.52
N ILE A 141 -4.18 -40.93 11.87
CA ILE A 141 -5.30 -40.10 12.29
C ILE A 141 -5.90 -40.61 13.60
N GLN A 142 -6.08 -41.93 13.75
CA GLN A 142 -6.58 -42.53 15.00
C GLN A 142 -5.69 -42.18 16.20
N SER A 143 -4.37 -42.25 16.04
CA SER A 143 -3.43 -41.88 17.09
C SER A 143 -3.50 -40.38 17.43
N ALA A 144 -3.53 -39.50 16.42
CA ALA A 144 -3.63 -38.07 16.64
C ALA A 144 -4.97 -37.68 17.30
N TYR A 145 -6.07 -38.32 16.90
CA TYR A 145 -7.40 -38.11 17.46
C TYR A 145 -7.48 -38.46 18.95
N ALA A 146 -6.89 -39.58 19.35
CA ALA A 146 -6.89 -39.99 20.76
C ALA A 146 -6.20 -38.93 21.66
N VAL A 147 -5.10 -38.35 21.19
CA VAL A 147 -4.41 -37.26 21.90
C VAL A 147 -5.25 -35.97 21.90
N ALA A 148 -5.83 -35.60 20.75
CA ALA A 148 -6.67 -34.42 20.61
C ALA A 148 -7.91 -34.46 21.54
N MET A 149 -8.53 -35.64 21.71
CA MET A 149 -9.68 -35.79 22.61
C MET A 149 -9.28 -35.73 24.08
N ALA A 150 -8.10 -36.22 24.45
CA ALA A 150 -7.56 -36.04 25.80
C ALA A 150 -7.27 -34.55 26.11
N GLU A 151 -6.83 -33.78 25.12
CA GLU A 151 -6.69 -32.31 25.26
C GLU A 151 -8.06 -31.62 25.41
N MET A 152 -9.10 -32.09 24.71
CA MET A 152 -10.46 -31.59 24.93
C MET A 152 -10.94 -31.85 26.35
N ASP A 153 -10.71 -33.06 26.89
CA ASP A 153 -11.04 -33.39 28.28
C ASP A 153 -10.33 -32.44 29.26
N ALA A 154 -9.02 -32.22 29.07
CA ALA A 154 -8.24 -31.32 29.91
C ALA A 154 -8.73 -29.86 29.84
N VAL A 155 -9.16 -29.39 28.66
CA VAL A 155 -9.79 -28.07 28.55
C VAL A 155 -11.09 -28.05 29.34
N GLY A 156 -11.98 -29.04 29.17
CA GLY A 156 -13.23 -29.13 29.94
C GLY A 156 -13.01 -29.05 31.45
N ASP A 157 -12.06 -29.82 31.98
CA ASP A 157 -11.68 -29.80 33.40
C ASP A 157 -11.18 -28.41 33.83
N SER A 158 -10.37 -27.75 32.99
CA SER A 158 -9.90 -26.39 33.26
C SER A 158 -11.02 -25.35 33.25
N LEU A 159 -12.02 -25.46 32.37
CA LEU A 159 -13.14 -24.53 32.32
C LEU A 159 -13.97 -24.60 33.60
N VAL A 160 -14.20 -25.82 34.11
CA VAL A 160 -14.89 -26.07 35.39
C VAL A 160 -14.06 -25.53 36.55
N ALA A 161 -12.76 -25.80 36.59
CA ALA A 161 -11.87 -25.33 37.66
C ALA A 161 -11.80 -23.80 37.74
N LYS A 162 -11.91 -23.11 36.60
CA LYS A 162 -11.95 -21.65 36.50
C LYS A 162 -13.34 -21.04 36.75
N ASN A 163 -14.36 -21.86 37.03
CA ASN A 163 -15.75 -21.44 37.25
C ASN A 163 -16.33 -20.59 36.10
N LEU A 164 -16.04 -20.95 34.85
CA LEU A 164 -16.57 -20.20 33.71
C LEU A 164 -18.08 -20.38 33.52
N PRO A 165 -18.76 -19.44 32.85
CA PRO A 165 -20.21 -19.50 32.66
C PRO A 165 -20.69 -20.78 31.99
N GLN A 166 -21.90 -21.24 32.35
CA GLN A 166 -22.50 -22.47 31.80
C GLN A 166 -22.55 -22.45 30.26
N THR A 167 -22.75 -21.27 29.65
CA THR A 167 -22.74 -21.12 28.20
C THR A 167 -21.42 -21.54 27.55
N ILE A 168 -20.28 -21.35 28.23
CA ILE A 168 -18.96 -21.79 27.75
C ILE A 168 -18.81 -23.30 27.87
N LEU A 169 -19.29 -23.89 28.97
CA LEU A 169 -19.32 -25.35 29.17
C LEU A 169 -20.20 -26.03 28.11
N ASP A 170 -21.38 -25.48 27.83
CA ASP A 170 -22.31 -26.02 26.83
C ASP A 170 -21.69 -25.96 25.41
N ARG A 171 -20.98 -24.88 25.06
CA ARG A 171 -20.25 -24.77 23.79
C ARG A 171 -19.13 -25.81 23.70
N HIS A 172 -18.43 -26.06 24.82
CA HIS A 172 -17.39 -27.08 24.87
C HIS A 172 -17.95 -28.48 24.60
N ASP A 173 -19.01 -28.86 25.31
CA ASP A 173 -19.68 -30.16 25.15
C ASP A 173 -20.25 -30.34 23.74
N ALA A 174 -20.85 -29.30 23.17
CA ALA A 174 -21.37 -29.30 21.81
C ALA A 174 -20.25 -29.52 20.77
N ALA A 175 -19.15 -28.78 20.86
CA ALA A 175 -18.02 -28.92 19.95
C ALA A 175 -17.40 -30.32 20.03
N LYS A 176 -17.18 -30.82 21.26
CA LYS A 176 -16.68 -32.17 21.52
C LYS A 176 -17.56 -33.24 20.88
N SER A 177 -18.88 -33.13 21.06
CA SER A 177 -19.84 -34.05 20.47
C SER A 177 -19.82 -34.00 18.94
N GLN A 178 -19.76 -32.80 18.34
CA GLN A 178 -19.68 -32.63 16.89
C GLN A 178 -18.42 -33.27 16.30
N ILE A 179 -17.26 -33.06 16.94
CA ILE A 179 -15.98 -33.68 16.55
C ILE A 179 -16.08 -35.20 16.60
N GLN A 180 -16.65 -35.77 17.67
CA GLN A 180 -16.84 -37.22 17.81
C GLN A 180 -17.73 -37.81 16.71
N ILE A 181 -18.85 -37.15 16.39
CA ILE A 181 -19.76 -37.58 15.33
C ILE A 181 -19.05 -37.56 13.97
N LYS A 182 -18.36 -36.46 13.65
CA LYS A 182 -17.67 -36.29 12.37
C LYS A 182 -16.48 -37.24 12.20
N TYR A 183 -15.71 -37.44 13.26
CA TYR A 183 -14.65 -38.44 13.27
C TYR A 183 -15.19 -39.85 13.05
N THR A 184 -16.26 -40.23 13.75
CA THR A 184 -16.86 -41.58 13.60
C THR A 184 -17.32 -41.82 12.16
N ALA A 185 -17.99 -40.84 11.54
CA ALA A 185 -18.41 -40.92 10.14
C ALA A 185 -17.22 -41.05 9.17
N LEU A 186 -16.15 -40.29 9.40
CA LEU A 186 -14.93 -40.37 8.60
C LEU A 186 -14.29 -41.78 8.68
N MET A 187 -14.18 -42.32 9.90
CA MET A 187 -13.60 -43.65 10.12
C MET A 187 -14.46 -44.76 9.52
N GLU A 188 -15.79 -44.64 9.57
CA GLU A 188 -16.72 -45.57 8.92
C GLU A 188 -16.57 -45.54 7.39
N ALA A 189 -16.44 -44.35 6.80
CA ALA A 189 -16.20 -44.19 5.35
C ALA A 189 -14.85 -44.78 4.94
N LEU A 190 -13.77 -44.54 5.70
CA LEU A 190 -12.46 -45.14 5.47
C LEU A 190 -12.48 -46.66 5.58
N ASN A 191 -13.11 -47.21 6.63
CA ASN A 191 -13.22 -48.65 6.80
C ASN A 191 -14.01 -49.29 5.64
N THR A 192 -15.11 -48.65 5.21
CA THR A 192 -15.91 -49.14 4.06
C THR A 192 -15.06 -49.22 2.79
N LEU A 193 -14.21 -48.21 2.54
CA LEU A 193 -13.29 -48.20 1.40
C LEU A 193 -12.21 -49.30 1.51
N ASN A 194 -11.63 -49.48 2.71
CA ASN A 194 -10.60 -50.49 2.96
C ASN A 194 -11.11 -51.93 2.90
N THR A 195 -12.41 -52.15 3.10
CA THR A 195 -13.05 -53.49 3.08
C THR A 195 -13.92 -53.73 1.84
N ALA A 196 -13.87 -52.87 0.83
CA ALA A 196 -14.64 -53.05 -0.39
C ALA A 196 -14.16 -54.32 -1.15
N ASP A 197 -15.10 -55.20 -1.49
CA ASP A 197 -14.80 -56.51 -2.10
C ASP A 197 -14.92 -56.49 -3.65
N SER A 198 -15.33 -55.36 -4.24
CA SER A 198 -15.47 -55.18 -5.68
C SER A 198 -15.11 -53.76 -6.15
N GLU A 199 -14.77 -53.60 -7.43
CA GLU A 199 -14.48 -52.30 -8.05
C GLU A 199 -15.65 -51.31 -7.92
N GLU A 200 -16.89 -51.77 -8.12
CA GLU A 200 -18.10 -50.93 -8.02
C GLU A 200 -18.32 -50.46 -6.57
N ASP A 201 -18.12 -51.35 -5.59
CA ASP A 201 -18.20 -50.99 -4.17
C ASP A 201 -17.09 -50.02 -3.77
N GLN A 202 -15.89 -50.18 -4.33
CA GLN A 202 -14.75 -49.31 -4.08
C GLN A 202 -14.98 -47.90 -4.63
N ASP A 203 -15.56 -47.77 -5.83
CA ASP A 203 -15.93 -46.47 -6.41
C ASP A 203 -17.00 -45.75 -5.59
N ILE A 204 -18.05 -46.46 -5.16
CA ILE A 204 -19.09 -45.90 -4.29
C ILE A 204 -18.51 -45.44 -2.95
N ALA A 205 -17.64 -46.25 -2.34
CA ALA A 205 -17.00 -45.93 -1.08
C ALA A 205 -16.05 -44.71 -1.22
N LEU A 206 -15.30 -44.62 -2.32
CA LEU A 206 -14.41 -43.50 -2.59
C LEU A 206 -15.19 -42.20 -2.84
N GLU A 207 -16.31 -42.26 -3.57
CA GLU A 207 -17.19 -41.11 -3.76
C GLU A 207 -17.79 -40.64 -2.43
N SER A 208 -18.25 -41.57 -1.59
CA SER A 208 -18.77 -41.24 -0.25
C SER A 208 -17.72 -40.58 0.64
N LEU A 209 -16.49 -41.12 0.66
CA LEU A 209 -15.37 -40.56 1.42
C LEU A 209 -14.98 -39.17 0.89
N THR A 210 -14.95 -39.02 -0.44
CA THR A 210 -14.70 -37.74 -1.12
C THR A 210 -15.73 -36.70 -0.69
N ASN A 211 -17.02 -37.04 -0.74
CA ASN A 211 -18.11 -36.15 -0.34
C ASN A 211 -18.03 -35.77 1.15
N GLU A 212 -17.68 -36.70 2.05
CA GLU A 212 -17.49 -36.35 3.46
C GLU A 212 -16.31 -35.37 3.60
N LEU A 213 -15.15 -35.64 3.01
CA LEU A 213 -13.94 -34.81 3.13
C LEU A 213 -14.06 -33.44 2.45
N GLN A 214 -14.72 -33.36 1.29
CA GLN A 214 -14.90 -32.10 0.56
C GLN A 214 -15.74 -31.10 1.37
N ASN A 215 -16.72 -31.58 2.11
CA ASN A 215 -17.57 -30.77 2.98
C ASN A 215 -16.91 -30.38 4.32
N GLN A 216 -15.66 -30.79 4.57
CA GLN A 216 -14.90 -30.41 5.76
C GLN A 216 -13.84 -29.36 5.46
N ARG A 217 -13.61 -28.48 6.44
CA ARG A 217 -12.49 -27.53 6.45
C ARG A 217 -11.41 -28.01 7.41
N PHE A 218 -10.19 -28.11 6.89
CA PHE A 218 -8.98 -28.42 7.66
C PHE A 218 -7.90 -27.31 7.56
N LYS A 219 -8.03 -26.42 6.56
CA LYS A 219 -7.14 -25.26 6.35
C LYS A 219 -7.92 -24.02 5.90
N ARG A 220 -7.30 -22.84 6.05
CA ARG A 220 -7.81 -21.57 5.52
C ARG A 220 -7.86 -21.62 3.97
N PRO A 221 -8.93 -21.12 3.32
CA PRO A 221 -8.95 -20.93 1.87
C PRO A 221 -8.09 -19.71 1.47
N ASN A 222 -7.55 -19.74 0.24
CA ASN A 222 -6.94 -18.57 -0.38
C ASN A 222 -7.98 -17.83 -1.25
N ALA A 223 -7.74 -16.54 -1.49
CA ALA A 223 -8.51 -15.79 -2.48
C ALA A 223 -8.38 -16.46 -3.86
N PRO A 224 -9.47 -16.52 -4.65
CA PRO A 224 -9.39 -17.04 -6.01
C PRO A 224 -8.50 -16.12 -6.87
N PHE A 225 -7.67 -16.72 -7.70
CA PHE A 225 -6.87 -15.97 -8.68
C PHE A 225 -7.78 -15.36 -9.75
N ASP A 226 -7.68 -14.05 -9.95
CA ASP A 226 -8.35 -13.32 -11.04
C ASP A 226 -7.30 -12.82 -12.05
N PRO A 227 -7.16 -13.49 -13.22
CA PRO A 227 -6.18 -13.09 -14.23
C PRO A 227 -6.48 -11.74 -14.88
N GLN A 228 -7.70 -11.20 -14.75
CA GLN A 228 -8.06 -9.93 -15.37
C GLN A 228 -7.79 -8.73 -14.46
N ASN A 229 -7.50 -8.97 -13.18
CA ASN A 229 -7.36 -7.95 -12.15
C ASN A 229 -6.09 -8.19 -11.32
N LEU A 230 -4.92 -8.01 -11.94
CA LEU A 230 -3.65 -8.03 -11.21
C LEU A 230 -3.54 -6.77 -10.32
N PRO A 231 -3.19 -6.89 -9.02
CA PRO A 231 -3.17 -5.79 -8.06
C PRO A 231 -2.28 -4.61 -8.44
N PHE A 232 -1.11 -4.86 -9.01
CA PHE A 232 -0.16 -3.79 -9.35
C PHE A 232 -0.24 -3.55 -10.85
N ASN A 233 -0.85 -2.44 -11.25
CA ASN A 233 -1.19 -2.22 -12.66
C ASN A 233 -1.19 -0.74 -13.06
N THR A 234 -1.29 -0.53 -14.36
CA THR A 234 -1.66 0.76 -14.95
C THR A 234 -3.11 0.68 -15.44
N PRO A 235 -3.98 1.65 -15.12
CA PRO A 235 -5.36 1.61 -15.58
C PRO A 235 -5.45 1.63 -17.11
N SER A 236 -6.44 0.98 -17.73
CA SER A 236 -6.60 1.05 -19.20
C SER A 236 -6.71 2.49 -19.72
N GLN A 237 -6.10 2.79 -20.87
CA GLN A 237 -6.19 4.08 -21.55
C GLN A 237 -7.53 4.33 -22.27
N ASP A 238 -8.36 3.28 -22.37
CA ASP A 238 -9.61 3.29 -23.11
C ASP A 238 -10.65 4.16 -22.43
N VAL A 239 -11.17 5.11 -23.18
CA VAL A 239 -12.23 6.03 -22.74
C VAL A 239 -13.17 6.30 -23.90
N ARG A 240 -14.39 6.74 -23.57
CA ARG A 240 -15.31 7.26 -24.56
C ARG A 240 -14.84 8.60 -25.13
N ALA A 241 -15.37 8.94 -26.31
CA ALA A 241 -15.24 10.29 -26.85
C ALA A 241 -15.99 11.32 -25.96
N PRO A 242 -15.51 12.57 -25.92
CA PRO A 242 -16.16 13.65 -25.18
C PRO A 242 -17.46 14.06 -25.88
N ALA A 243 -18.46 14.48 -25.10
CA ALA A 243 -19.72 14.99 -25.61
C ALA A 243 -19.51 16.22 -26.50
N THR A 244 -20.32 16.37 -27.54
CA THR A 244 -20.21 17.50 -28.49
C THR A 244 -21.39 18.45 -28.43
N ASN A 245 -22.41 18.13 -27.63
CA ASN A 245 -23.59 18.94 -27.40
C ASN A 245 -24.15 18.68 -25.99
N THR A 246 -25.02 19.57 -25.51
CA THR A 246 -25.57 19.55 -24.14
C THR A 246 -26.47 18.34 -23.86
N ALA A 247 -27.17 17.79 -24.86
CA ALA A 247 -28.06 16.65 -24.66
C ALA A 247 -27.29 15.35 -24.41
N ASP A 248 -26.21 15.13 -25.18
CA ASP A 248 -25.29 14.02 -24.94
C ASP A 248 -24.64 14.16 -23.56
N LEU A 249 -24.19 15.37 -23.20
CA LEU A 249 -23.58 15.65 -21.90
C LEU A 249 -24.51 15.32 -20.73
N LEU A 250 -25.77 15.78 -20.77
CA LEU A 250 -26.79 15.48 -19.76
C LEU A 250 -27.03 13.98 -19.59
N THR A 251 -27.08 13.26 -20.71
CA THR A 251 -27.25 11.80 -20.73
C THR A 251 -26.08 11.11 -20.03
N GLN A 252 -24.84 11.51 -20.35
CA GLN A 252 -23.63 10.97 -19.72
C GLN A 252 -23.57 11.27 -18.22
N LEU A 253 -23.95 12.49 -17.82
CA LEU A 253 -24.01 12.91 -16.42
C LEU A 253 -25.18 12.29 -15.65
N LYS A 254 -26.07 11.55 -16.32
CA LYS A 254 -27.32 11.01 -15.74
C LYS A 254 -28.19 12.11 -15.10
N ILE A 255 -28.09 13.33 -15.61
CA ILE A 255 -28.91 14.46 -15.16
C ILE A 255 -30.17 14.50 -16.02
N SER A 256 -31.33 14.49 -15.35
CA SER A 256 -32.60 14.61 -16.07
C SER A 256 -32.69 16.00 -16.73
N PRO A 257 -32.91 16.08 -18.06
CA PRO A 257 -33.10 17.36 -18.75
C PRO A 257 -34.32 18.14 -18.24
N PHE A 258 -35.22 17.47 -17.48
CA PHE A 258 -36.45 18.06 -16.94
C PHE A 258 -36.37 18.42 -15.45
N ALA A 259 -35.24 18.19 -14.77
CA ALA A 259 -35.11 18.39 -13.32
C ALA A 259 -35.47 19.82 -12.86
N ASN A 260 -35.13 20.83 -13.66
CA ASN A 260 -35.45 22.23 -13.36
C ASN A 260 -36.85 22.68 -13.84
N TYR A 261 -37.54 21.86 -14.65
CA TYR A 261 -38.86 22.20 -15.23
C TYR A 261 -40.04 21.74 -14.36
N THR A 262 -39.83 20.79 -13.45
CA THR A 262 -40.87 20.29 -12.54
C THR A 262 -41.28 21.31 -11.47
N GLN A 263 -40.37 22.21 -11.06
CA GLN A 263 -40.73 23.32 -10.15
C GLN A 263 -41.51 24.45 -10.83
N VAL A 264 -41.28 24.67 -12.13
CA VAL A 264 -41.95 25.72 -12.91
C VAL A 264 -43.37 25.31 -13.33
N ALA A 265 -43.60 24.02 -13.60
CA ALA A 265 -44.92 23.49 -13.95
C ALA A 265 -45.93 23.53 -12.78
N ALA A 266 -45.46 23.66 -11.53
CA ALA A 266 -46.31 23.77 -10.34
C ALA A 266 -46.89 25.19 -10.14
N ASN A 267 -46.31 26.22 -10.78
CA ASN A 267 -46.76 27.61 -10.68
C ASN A 267 -47.46 28.04 -11.98
N GLN A 268 -48.70 28.52 -11.85
CA GLN A 268 -49.61 28.79 -12.95
C GLN A 268 -49.05 29.75 -14.03
N MET A 269 -49.39 29.46 -15.29
CA MET A 269 -48.96 30.15 -16.52
C MET A 269 -49.19 31.68 -16.48
N ASN A 270 -48.12 32.45 -16.26
CA ASN A 270 -48.03 33.87 -16.61
C ASN A 270 -46.83 34.08 -17.56
N PRO A 271 -47.05 34.56 -18.80
CA PRO A 271 -45.99 34.81 -19.76
C PRO A 271 -44.94 35.85 -19.31
N GLN A 272 -45.33 36.82 -18.47
CA GLN A 272 -44.40 37.81 -17.91
C GLN A 272 -43.47 37.18 -16.86
N LEU A 273 -43.97 36.24 -16.05
CA LEU A 273 -43.16 35.46 -15.11
C LEU A 273 -42.21 34.49 -15.83
N TRP A 274 -42.50 34.09 -17.07
CA TRP A 274 -41.56 33.33 -17.88
C TRP A 274 -40.38 34.20 -18.33
N GLU A 275 -40.64 35.43 -18.78
CA GLU A 275 -39.60 36.37 -19.20
C GLU A 275 -38.75 36.86 -18.01
N ASP A 276 -39.38 37.08 -16.85
CA ASP A 276 -38.71 37.37 -15.58
C ASP A 276 -37.96 36.14 -15.03
N ALA A 277 -38.50 34.92 -15.14
CA ALA A 277 -37.79 33.70 -14.75
C ALA A 277 -36.59 33.39 -15.65
N PHE A 278 -36.64 33.69 -16.96
CA PHE A 278 -35.49 33.53 -17.86
C PHE A 278 -34.43 34.61 -17.68
N THR A 279 -34.78 35.79 -17.15
CA THR A 279 -33.84 36.88 -16.86
C THR A 279 -33.33 36.90 -15.41
N GLN A 280 -34.06 36.30 -14.45
CA GLN A 280 -33.65 36.14 -13.05
C GLN A 280 -32.99 34.77 -12.72
N ASN A 281 -33.15 33.72 -13.55
CA ASN A 281 -32.61 32.37 -13.24
C ASN A 281 -31.09 32.18 -13.36
N ASN A 282 -30.32 33.22 -13.66
CA ASN A 282 -28.86 33.12 -13.71
C ASN A 282 -28.15 33.99 -12.67
N GLY A 283 -28.87 34.49 -11.66
CA GLY A 283 -28.25 35.08 -10.47
C GLY A 283 -27.70 34.00 -9.51
N PRO A 284 -26.83 34.37 -8.55
CA PRO A 284 -26.38 33.46 -7.51
C PRO A 284 -27.53 33.01 -6.61
N THR A 285 -27.47 31.76 -6.18
CA THR A 285 -28.41 31.15 -5.23
C THR A 285 -27.71 30.85 -3.91
N GLN A 286 -28.48 30.55 -2.86
CA GLN A 286 -27.90 30.14 -1.57
C GLN A 286 -27.07 28.86 -1.70
N ALA A 287 -27.46 27.92 -2.58
CA ALA A 287 -26.71 26.71 -2.85
C ALA A 287 -25.30 26.99 -3.41
N ASP A 288 -25.10 28.14 -4.07
CA ASP A 288 -23.79 28.56 -4.57
C ASP A 288 -22.88 29.13 -3.46
N LEU A 289 -23.40 29.31 -2.24
CA LEU A 289 -22.67 29.72 -1.03
C LEU A 289 -22.53 28.58 -0.01
N ASP A 290 -23.46 27.63 -0.01
CA ASP A 290 -23.52 26.58 1.00
C ASP A 290 -22.33 25.59 0.88
N PRO A 291 -21.83 25.05 2.01
CA PRO A 291 -20.85 23.97 1.99
C PRO A 291 -21.41 22.72 1.31
N THR A 292 -20.56 21.97 0.61
CA THR A 292 -20.89 20.63 0.08
C THR A 292 -19.87 19.59 0.53
N LEU A 293 -20.09 18.32 0.18
CA LEU A 293 -19.15 17.24 0.50
C LEU A 293 -17.75 17.51 -0.11
N GLU A 294 -17.71 17.92 -1.37
CA GLU A 294 -16.46 18.26 -2.07
C GLU A 294 -15.88 19.62 -1.68
N SER A 295 -16.73 20.58 -1.30
CA SER A 295 -16.31 21.94 -0.96
C SER A 295 -16.77 22.32 0.46
N PRO A 296 -16.24 21.67 1.51
CA PRO A 296 -16.52 22.04 2.89
C PRO A 296 -15.88 23.39 3.25
N LEU A 297 -16.44 24.05 4.27
CA LEU A 297 -15.89 25.28 4.84
C LEU A 297 -15.22 24.94 6.18
N THR A 298 -14.05 24.30 6.11
CA THR A 298 -13.23 23.91 7.27
C THR A 298 -12.46 25.09 7.85
N ASP A 299 -11.88 24.91 9.04
CA ASP A 299 -11.09 25.96 9.69
C ASP A 299 -9.84 26.31 8.86
N ASP A 300 -9.14 25.33 8.29
CA ASP A 300 -7.98 25.56 7.39
C ASP A 300 -8.34 26.40 6.16
N ILE A 301 -9.54 26.15 5.58
CA ILE A 301 -10.07 26.91 4.45
C ILE A 301 -10.36 28.35 4.86
N ALA A 302 -10.95 28.56 6.03
CA ALA A 302 -11.24 29.89 6.57
C ALA A 302 -9.95 30.67 6.87
N GLU A 303 -8.93 30.01 7.43
CA GLU A 303 -7.63 30.60 7.73
C GLU A 303 -6.94 31.04 6.43
N LEU A 304 -6.85 30.17 5.43
CA LEU A 304 -6.24 30.50 4.15
C LEU A 304 -6.97 31.66 3.46
N VAL A 305 -8.30 31.70 3.53
CA VAL A 305 -9.09 32.81 2.99
C VAL A 305 -8.79 34.15 3.69
N ALA A 306 -8.59 34.14 5.00
CA ALA A 306 -8.18 35.32 5.75
C ALA A 306 -6.79 35.79 5.31
N GLN A 307 -5.84 34.87 5.12
CA GLN A 307 -4.49 35.18 4.59
C GLN A 307 -4.55 35.78 3.17
N LEU A 308 -5.51 35.35 2.36
CA LEU A 308 -5.75 35.82 1.00
C LEU A 308 -6.70 37.03 0.93
N ASN A 309 -6.95 37.70 2.06
CA ASN A 309 -7.75 38.92 2.18
C ASN A 309 -9.18 38.80 1.64
N HIS A 310 -9.76 37.59 1.61
CA HIS A 310 -11.05 37.31 0.99
C HIS A 310 -11.15 37.82 -0.46
N ASN A 311 -10.02 37.90 -1.19
CA ASN A 311 -9.95 38.49 -2.52
C ASN A 311 -10.03 37.41 -3.60
N PRO A 312 -10.98 37.47 -4.56
CA PRO A 312 -11.14 36.42 -5.56
C PRO A 312 -9.95 36.29 -6.52
N VAL A 313 -9.22 37.38 -6.80
CA VAL A 313 -7.99 37.33 -7.61
C VAL A 313 -6.88 36.62 -6.85
N ASP A 314 -6.66 36.97 -5.59
CA ASP A 314 -5.59 36.35 -4.78
C ASP A 314 -5.90 34.88 -4.51
N ILE A 315 -7.17 34.53 -4.25
CA ILE A 315 -7.64 33.15 -4.13
C ILE A 315 -7.39 32.35 -5.41
N TYR A 316 -7.86 32.83 -6.56
CA TYR A 316 -7.66 32.15 -7.84
C TYR A 316 -6.17 31.95 -8.15
N THR A 317 -5.38 33.01 -7.96
CA THR A 317 -3.93 33.00 -8.20
C THR A 317 -3.21 32.03 -7.29
N TRP A 318 -3.59 31.99 -6.00
CA TRP A 318 -3.03 31.06 -5.04
C TRP A 318 -3.32 29.61 -5.42
N VAL A 319 -4.57 29.26 -5.75
CA VAL A 319 -4.93 27.89 -6.16
C VAL A 319 -4.18 27.50 -7.43
N HIS A 320 -4.10 28.40 -8.42
CA HIS A 320 -3.35 28.15 -9.64
C HIS A 320 -1.86 27.87 -9.36
N ASN A 321 -1.22 28.66 -8.50
CA ASN A 321 0.22 28.58 -8.29
C ASN A 321 0.66 27.49 -7.30
N ASN A 322 -0.23 27.03 -6.41
CA ASN A 322 0.13 26.10 -5.33
C ASN A 322 -0.37 24.67 -5.53
N ILE A 323 -1.31 24.43 -6.45
CA ILE A 323 -1.90 23.09 -6.65
C ILE A 323 -1.36 22.45 -7.93
N ARG A 324 -0.67 21.32 -7.81
CA ARG A 324 -0.19 20.55 -8.97
C ARG A 324 -1.34 19.79 -9.63
N PHE A 325 -1.40 19.81 -10.97
CA PHE A 325 -2.45 19.13 -11.72
C PHE A 325 -2.18 17.63 -11.86
N ILE A 326 -3.25 16.84 -11.71
CA ILE A 326 -3.28 15.39 -11.97
C ILE A 326 -4.34 15.10 -13.05
N PRO A 327 -3.99 14.41 -14.16
CA PRO A 327 -4.90 14.21 -15.29
C PRO A 327 -5.92 13.08 -15.07
N SER A 328 -6.72 13.14 -13.99
CA SER A 328 -7.79 12.18 -13.70
C SER A 328 -9.21 12.76 -13.80
N TYR A 329 -10.21 11.88 -13.93
CA TYR A 329 -11.61 12.22 -14.15
C TYR A 329 -12.49 12.03 -12.92
N GLY A 330 -13.35 13.01 -12.63
CA GLY A 330 -14.33 12.96 -11.53
C GLY A 330 -13.80 13.49 -10.19
N SER A 331 -14.68 13.52 -9.20
CA SER A 331 -14.39 13.91 -7.81
C SER A 331 -13.75 12.73 -7.06
N ILE A 332 -12.52 12.90 -6.59
CA ILE A 332 -11.74 11.83 -5.94
C ILE A 332 -11.49 12.19 -4.47
N GLN A 333 -10.98 13.38 -4.18
CA GLN A 333 -10.47 13.72 -2.84
C GLN A 333 -11.03 15.04 -2.28
N GLY A 334 -11.66 15.88 -3.12
CA GLY A 334 -12.31 17.12 -2.69
C GLY A 334 -11.34 18.22 -2.25
N ALA A 335 -11.89 19.30 -1.69
CA ALA A 335 -11.15 20.52 -1.36
C ALA A 335 -10.09 20.31 -0.28
N GLN A 336 -10.45 19.68 0.84
CA GLN A 336 -9.57 19.54 2.01
C GLN A 336 -8.31 18.74 1.65
N MET A 337 -8.47 17.55 1.07
CA MET A 337 -7.30 16.73 0.71
C MET A 337 -6.47 17.38 -0.42
N THR A 338 -7.10 18.15 -1.32
CA THR A 338 -6.37 18.94 -2.34
C THR A 338 -5.55 20.07 -1.72
N LEU A 339 -6.08 20.70 -0.67
CA LEU A 339 -5.36 21.71 0.09
C LEU A 339 -4.15 21.10 0.79
N GLU A 340 -4.28 19.92 1.39
CA GLU A 340 -3.19 19.26 2.11
C GLU A 340 -2.13 18.71 1.15
N THR A 341 -2.53 17.86 0.20
CA THR A 341 -1.59 17.21 -0.74
C THR A 341 -0.95 18.16 -1.75
N LYS A 342 -1.44 19.41 -1.86
CA LYS A 342 -1.06 20.43 -2.84
C LYS A 342 -1.12 19.92 -4.29
N ARG A 343 -2.00 18.96 -4.56
CA ARG A 343 -2.21 18.35 -5.88
C ARG A 343 -3.67 17.96 -6.04
N GLY A 344 -4.16 17.95 -7.27
CA GLY A 344 -5.53 17.56 -7.54
C GLY A 344 -5.85 17.57 -9.03
N ASN A 345 -6.92 16.87 -9.39
CA ASN A 345 -7.45 16.93 -10.74
C ASN A 345 -8.30 18.19 -10.98
N ALA A 346 -8.90 18.32 -12.17
CA ALA A 346 -9.73 19.47 -12.51
C ALA A 346 -10.91 19.69 -11.57
N MET A 347 -11.61 18.61 -11.20
CA MET A 347 -12.74 18.64 -10.27
C MET A 347 -12.28 18.97 -8.85
N ASP A 348 -11.26 18.27 -8.33
CA ASP A 348 -10.79 18.48 -6.96
C ASP A 348 -10.17 19.87 -6.77
N THR A 349 -9.45 20.38 -7.78
CA THR A 349 -8.94 21.77 -7.82
C THR A 349 -10.09 22.79 -7.87
N ALA A 350 -11.13 22.52 -8.67
CA ALA A 350 -12.33 23.35 -8.70
C ALA A 350 -13.05 23.33 -7.34
N SER A 351 -13.08 22.18 -6.67
CA SER A 351 -13.68 22.03 -5.34
C SER A 351 -12.97 22.88 -4.29
N LEU A 352 -11.62 22.91 -4.30
CA LEU A 352 -10.84 23.78 -3.43
C LEU A 352 -11.09 25.26 -3.74
N LEU A 353 -11.06 25.65 -5.02
CA LEU A 353 -11.33 27.02 -5.41
C LEU A 353 -12.74 27.48 -4.99
N ILE A 354 -13.76 26.63 -5.17
CA ILE A 354 -15.13 26.89 -4.73
C ILE A 354 -15.21 27.03 -3.21
N ALA A 355 -14.55 26.15 -2.44
CA ALA A 355 -14.54 26.22 -0.98
C ALA A 355 -13.98 27.56 -0.46
N LEU A 356 -12.84 28.00 -1.01
CA LEU A 356 -12.21 29.29 -0.65
C LEU A 356 -13.08 30.50 -1.04
N LEU A 357 -13.70 30.46 -2.22
CA LEU A 357 -14.61 31.52 -2.67
C LEU A 357 -15.87 31.59 -1.80
N ARG A 358 -16.49 30.45 -1.50
CA ARG A 358 -17.69 30.38 -0.64
C ARG A 358 -17.40 30.82 0.78
N ALA A 359 -16.26 30.44 1.36
CA ALA A 359 -15.82 30.93 2.67
C ALA A 359 -15.58 32.47 2.67
N SER A 360 -15.28 33.04 1.50
CA SER A 360 -15.19 34.50 1.30
C SER A 360 -16.55 35.18 1.05
N GLY A 361 -17.65 34.45 1.14
CA GLY A 361 -18.99 34.96 0.83
C GLY A 361 -19.24 35.20 -0.66
N ILE A 362 -18.41 34.62 -1.54
CA ILE A 362 -18.52 34.75 -3.00
C ILE A 362 -19.26 33.53 -3.54
N PRO A 363 -20.45 33.68 -4.15
CA PRO A 363 -21.16 32.56 -4.76
C PRO A 363 -20.32 31.92 -5.86
N ALA A 364 -20.13 30.60 -5.79
CA ALA A 364 -19.31 29.84 -6.71
C ALA A 364 -19.94 28.48 -7.03
N ARG A 365 -19.79 28.03 -8.28
CA ARG A 365 -20.37 26.77 -8.76
C ARG A 365 -19.47 26.09 -9.78
N TYR A 366 -19.66 24.78 -9.93
CA TYR A 366 -18.96 24.00 -10.94
C TYR A 366 -19.55 24.25 -12.31
N ALA A 367 -18.67 24.21 -13.30
CA ALA A 367 -18.98 24.37 -14.70
C ALA A 367 -18.29 23.21 -15.45
N TYR A 368 -19.06 22.41 -16.19
CA TYR A 368 -18.57 21.14 -16.77
C TYR A 368 -18.97 20.94 -18.23
N GLY A 369 -17.99 20.66 -19.10
CA GLY A 369 -18.23 20.43 -20.52
C GLY A 369 -16.98 20.10 -21.32
N SER A 370 -17.05 20.21 -22.65
CA SER A 370 -15.96 19.84 -23.54
C SER A 370 -15.12 21.03 -23.99
N ILE A 371 -13.81 20.89 -23.86
CA ILE A 371 -12.80 21.89 -24.22
C ILE A 371 -11.91 21.37 -25.35
N LYS A 372 -11.22 22.28 -26.03
CA LYS A 372 -10.24 21.96 -27.06
C LYS A 372 -8.93 22.66 -26.76
N VAL A 373 -7.87 21.86 -26.61
CA VAL A 373 -6.53 22.30 -26.23
C VAL A 373 -5.55 22.00 -27.37
N PRO A 374 -4.67 22.94 -27.76
CA PRO A 374 -3.66 22.67 -28.78
C PRO A 374 -2.55 21.76 -28.25
N ALA A 375 -1.84 21.10 -29.18
CA ALA A 375 -0.95 20.00 -28.86
C ALA A 375 0.20 20.38 -27.92
N ALA A 376 0.85 21.52 -28.14
CA ALA A 376 2.02 21.93 -27.36
C ALA A 376 1.66 22.21 -25.89
N GLU A 377 0.57 22.96 -25.69
CA GLU A 377 0.08 23.32 -24.36
C GLU A 377 -0.41 22.09 -23.59
N LEU A 378 -1.06 21.14 -24.29
CA LEU A 378 -1.53 19.89 -23.70
C LEU A 378 -0.37 19.00 -23.23
N MET A 379 0.63 18.80 -24.09
CA MET A 379 1.81 17.99 -23.80
C MET A 379 2.60 18.55 -22.60
N ASN A 380 2.73 19.87 -22.53
CA ASN A 380 3.32 20.56 -21.37
C ASN A 380 2.48 20.35 -20.09
N TRP A 381 1.17 20.55 -20.19
CA TRP A 381 0.23 20.51 -19.06
C TRP A 381 0.21 19.15 -18.35
N VAL A 382 0.29 18.04 -19.08
CA VAL A 382 0.19 16.68 -18.51
C VAL A 382 1.50 16.07 -18.01
N GLY A 383 2.63 16.76 -18.11
CA GLY A 383 3.93 16.23 -17.62
C GLY A 383 5.11 16.30 -18.58
N ASN A 384 5.08 17.18 -19.59
CA ASN A 384 6.15 17.32 -20.59
C ASN A 384 6.37 16.09 -21.49
N VAL A 385 5.31 15.35 -21.77
CA VAL A 385 5.38 14.26 -22.74
C VAL A 385 5.67 14.81 -24.15
N GLN A 386 6.34 14.03 -24.98
CA GLN A 386 6.87 14.48 -26.27
C GLN A 386 5.97 14.11 -27.46
N THR A 387 4.87 13.39 -27.21
CA THR A 387 3.89 13.01 -28.25
C THR A 387 2.45 13.19 -27.77
N MET A 388 1.55 13.44 -28.73
CA MET A 388 0.10 13.50 -28.47
C MET A 388 -0.48 12.16 -28.03
N GLN A 389 0.13 11.05 -28.45
CA GLN A 389 -0.23 9.70 -28.04
C GLN A 389 0.09 9.49 -26.56
N ALA A 390 1.28 9.86 -26.10
CA ALA A 390 1.63 9.79 -24.67
C ALA A 390 0.70 10.67 -23.82
N ALA A 391 0.44 11.91 -24.26
CA ALA A 391 -0.51 12.82 -23.58
C ALA A 391 -1.92 12.22 -23.53
N GLY A 392 -2.34 11.63 -24.65
CA GLY A 392 -3.57 10.87 -24.73
C GLY A 392 -3.56 9.75 -23.69
N ASN A 393 -2.60 8.85 -23.74
CA ASN A 393 -2.56 7.66 -22.90
C ASN A 393 -2.68 8.02 -21.42
N LEU A 394 -1.92 9.00 -20.91
CA LEU A 394 -2.04 9.51 -19.53
C LEU A 394 -3.47 9.91 -19.17
N MET A 395 -4.07 10.81 -19.96
CA MET A 395 -5.44 11.28 -19.71
C MET A 395 -6.46 10.13 -19.71
N GLY A 396 -6.20 9.04 -20.44
CA GLY A 396 -7.09 7.87 -20.48
C GLY A 396 -6.93 6.92 -19.35
N GLN A 397 -5.69 6.71 -18.94
CA GLN A 397 -5.39 6.00 -17.71
C GLN A 397 -6.08 6.73 -16.54
N GLY A 398 -6.10 8.06 -16.53
CA GLY A 398 -6.90 8.87 -15.58
C GLY A 398 -8.42 8.90 -15.82
N GLY A 399 -8.91 8.31 -16.91
CA GLY A 399 -10.33 8.16 -17.21
C GLY A 399 -10.98 9.36 -17.90
N ILE A 400 -10.22 10.36 -18.35
CA ILE A 400 -10.74 11.58 -18.98
C ILE A 400 -11.27 11.25 -20.39
N PRO A 401 -12.58 11.46 -20.67
CA PRO A 401 -13.14 11.32 -22.01
C PRO A 401 -12.47 12.27 -22.99
N ARG A 402 -11.84 11.73 -24.04
CA ARG A 402 -11.05 12.53 -25.00
C ARG A 402 -11.03 11.96 -26.42
N VAL A 403 -10.59 12.78 -27.36
CA VAL A 403 -10.25 12.37 -28.73
C VAL A 403 -9.11 13.24 -29.28
N ILE A 404 -8.10 12.60 -29.88
CA ILE A 404 -7.03 13.28 -30.62
C ILE A 404 -7.57 13.69 -32.00
N MET A 405 -7.44 14.96 -32.35
CA MET A 405 -7.96 15.51 -33.61
C MET A 405 -6.83 15.70 -34.64
N ASN A 406 -6.93 14.92 -35.71
CA ASN A 406 -6.03 14.96 -36.85
C ASN A 406 -6.50 15.96 -37.92
N PHE A 407 -5.59 16.83 -38.38
CA PHE A 407 -5.78 17.68 -39.55
C PHE A 407 -4.61 17.49 -40.51
N ASP A 408 -4.87 17.05 -41.74
CA ASP A 408 -3.86 16.73 -42.76
C ASP A 408 -2.78 15.73 -42.30
N GLY A 409 -3.16 14.80 -41.41
CA GLY A 409 -2.24 13.79 -40.86
C GLY A 409 -1.32 14.29 -39.74
N ILE A 410 -1.61 15.47 -39.17
CA ILE A 410 -0.92 16.04 -38.02
C ILE A 410 -1.90 16.17 -36.85
N ASP A 411 -1.52 15.65 -35.69
CA ASP A 411 -2.24 15.84 -34.43
C ASP A 411 -2.10 17.29 -33.97
N LYS A 412 -3.15 18.11 -34.15
CA LYS A 412 -3.09 19.55 -33.80
C LYS A 412 -3.73 19.89 -32.47
N PHE A 413 -4.75 19.14 -32.08
CA PHE A 413 -5.58 19.44 -30.91
C PHE A 413 -6.07 18.16 -30.26
N MET A 414 -6.37 18.25 -28.97
CA MET A 414 -7.20 17.27 -28.29
C MET A 414 -8.50 17.92 -27.84
N ARG A 415 -9.61 17.22 -28.03
CA ARG A 415 -10.87 17.56 -27.37
C ARG A 415 -11.03 16.64 -26.17
N LEU A 416 -11.38 17.20 -25.01
CA LEU A 416 -11.61 16.46 -23.77
C LEU A 416 -12.74 17.07 -22.96
N GLU A 417 -13.35 16.28 -22.07
CA GLU A 417 -14.27 16.78 -21.05
C GLU A 417 -13.51 17.29 -19.83
N HIS A 418 -13.95 18.42 -19.28
CA HIS A 418 -13.21 19.18 -18.27
C HIS A 418 -14.14 19.93 -17.31
N THR A 419 -13.64 20.22 -16.11
CA THR A 419 -14.32 20.98 -15.07
C THR A 419 -13.58 22.28 -14.78
N TRP A 420 -14.33 23.36 -14.53
CA TRP A 420 -13.82 24.61 -13.99
C TRP A 420 -14.86 25.28 -13.09
N VAL A 421 -14.58 26.50 -12.64
CA VAL A 421 -15.45 27.26 -11.72
C VAL A 421 -16.08 28.45 -12.43
N GLU A 422 -17.36 28.72 -12.15
CA GLU A 422 -17.95 30.06 -12.34
C GLU A 422 -18.15 30.68 -10.95
N ALA A 423 -17.62 31.90 -10.75
CA ALA A 423 -17.77 32.66 -9.51
C ALA A 423 -18.46 34.01 -9.76
N TYR A 424 -19.35 34.42 -8.85
CA TYR A 424 -20.10 35.65 -8.95
C TYR A 424 -19.35 36.80 -8.26
N VAL A 425 -18.47 37.46 -9.01
CA VAL A 425 -17.48 38.43 -8.49
C VAL A 425 -17.87 39.87 -8.82
N ASP A 426 -17.34 40.83 -8.06
CA ASP A 426 -17.36 42.26 -8.40
C ASP A 426 -16.45 42.44 -9.62
N PHE A 427 -17.02 42.46 -10.82
CA PHE A 427 -16.27 42.50 -12.06
C PHE A 427 -16.22 43.88 -12.68
N GLU A 428 -17.29 44.67 -12.66
CA GLU A 428 -17.28 46.02 -13.19
C GLU A 428 -17.36 47.08 -12.07
N PRO A 429 -16.37 47.97 -11.92
CA PRO A 429 -15.15 48.16 -12.71
C PRO A 429 -13.92 47.43 -12.16
N SER A 430 -14.05 46.70 -11.04
CA SER A 430 -12.89 46.25 -10.26
C SER A 430 -12.16 45.05 -10.85
N ARG A 431 -12.83 44.29 -11.72
CA ARG A 431 -12.32 43.08 -12.38
C ARG A 431 -11.87 42.00 -11.38
N GLY A 432 -12.56 41.92 -10.23
CA GLY A 432 -12.23 41.02 -9.12
C GLY A 432 -11.16 41.56 -8.18
N MET A 433 -10.49 42.69 -8.49
CA MET A 433 -9.46 43.25 -7.60
C MET A 433 -10.02 43.79 -6.28
N LYS A 434 -11.33 44.00 -6.21
CA LYS A 434 -12.05 44.34 -4.98
C LYS A 434 -13.17 43.34 -4.77
N ASN A 435 -13.49 43.05 -3.53
CA ASN A 435 -14.60 42.18 -3.16
C ASN A 435 -15.65 43.00 -2.39
N HIS A 436 -16.54 43.69 -3.09
CA HIS A 436 -17.64 44.44 -2.47
C HIS A 436 -18.99 43.75 -2.67
N TYR A 437 -19.49 43.72 -3.90
CA TYR A 437 -20.75 43.07 -4.27
C TYR A 437 -20.58 42.45 -5.65
N GLY A 438 -20.87 41.16 -5.78
CA GLY A 438 -20.82 40.47 -7.06
C GLY A 438 -21.81 41.03 -8.07
N ASP A 439 -21.40 41.11 -9.34
CA ASP A 439 -22.23 41.59 -10.44
C ASP A 439 -22.21 40.67 -11.68
N HIS A 440 -21.18 39.82 -11.84
CA HIS A 440 -21.05 38.91 -12.99
C HIS A 440 -20.52 37.54 -12.59
N TRP A 441 -21.04 36.50 -13.27
CA TRP A 441 -20.41 35.17 -13.28
C TRP A 441 -19.18 35.18 -14.17
N ILE A 442 -18.02 34.90 -13.58
CA ILE A 442 -16.73 34.83 -14.25
C ILE A 442 -16.21 33.41 -14.20
N ALA A 443 -15.88 32.88 -15.37
CA ALA A 443 -15.27 31.56 -15.50
C ALA A 443 -13.78 31.62 -15.16
N MET A 444 -13.32 30.69 -14.33
CA MET A 444 -11.95 30.57 -13.87
C MET A 444 -11.56 29.09 -13.78
N ASP A 445 -10.40 28.75 -14.31
CA ASP A 445 -9.85 27.39 -14.26
C ASP A 445 -8.44 27.43 -13.69
N ALA A 446 -8.32 27.08 -12.41
CA ALA A 446 -7.03 27.02 -11.73
C ALA A 446 -6.29 25.69 -11.97
N SER A 447 -6.90 24.72 -12.66
CA SER A 447 -6.29 23.42 -12.99
C SER A 447 -5.49 23.48 -14.29
N TYR A 448 -5.92 24.30 -15.26
CA TYR A 448 -5.16 24.57 -16.47
C TYR A 448 -3.96 25.46 -16.15
N LYS A 449 -2.76 24.95 -16.40
CA LYS A 449 -1.51 25.66 -16.20
C LYS A 449 -0.43 25.16 -17.13
N GLN A 450 0.59 25.99 -17.34
CA GLN A 450 1.82 25.58 -18.00
C GLN A 450 2.91 25.40 -16.95
N TYR A 451 3.86 24.55 -17.28
CA TYR A 451 4.98 24.17 -16.42
C TYR A 451 6.29 24.53 -17.11
N ARG A 452 7.24 25.00 -16.30
CA ARG A 452 8.63 25.10 -16.70
C ARG A 452 9.34 23.83 -16.26
N TYR A 453 9.90 23.11 -17.22
CA TYR A 453 10.70 21.91 -16.99
C TYR A 453 12.18 22.25 -17.15
N THR A 454 12.97 21.97 -16.12
CA THR A 454 14.44 22.09 -16.17
C THR A 454 15.03 20.69 -16.25
N GLU A 455 15.92 20.47 -17.22
CA GLU A 455 16.61 19.19 -17.38
C GLU A 455 17.61 19.00 -16.24
N GLY A 456 17.62 17.80 -15.65
CA GLY A 456 18.59 17.41 -14.63
C GLY A 456 19.95 17.03 -15.21
N TYR A 457 20.81 16.47 -14.37
CA TYR A 457 22.08 15.90 -14.80
C TYR A 457 21.83 14.63 -15.62
N ASN A 458 22.53 14.51 -16.75
CA ASN A 458 22.54 13.28 -17.51
C ASN A 458 23.49 12.26 -16.86
N LEU A 459 23.03 11.66 -15.75
CA LEU A 459 23.80 10.71 -14.95
C LEU A 459 24.14 9.44 -15.72
N GLN A 460 23.25 8.98 -16.61
CA GLN A 460 23.44 7.76 -17.39
C GLN A 460 24.65 7.88 -18.33
N ASP A 461 24.83 9.03 -18.98
CA ASP A 461 25.97 9.26 -19.85
C ASP A 461 27.24 9.64 -19.06
N ALA A 462 27.08 10.30 -17.91
CA ALA A 462 28.20 10.77 -17.10
C ALA A 462 28.86 9.66 -16.26
N VAL A 463 28.05 8.79 -15.69
CA VAL A 463 28.46 7.62 -14.90
C VAL A 463 27.71 6.42 -15.48
N PRO A 464 28.23 5.78 -16.55
CA PRO A 464 27.55 4.64 -17.16
C PRO A 464 27.68 3.40 -16.27
N PHE A 465 26.56 2.72 -16.03
CA PHE A 465 26.57 1.40 -15.39
C PHE A 465 27.18 0.35 -16.32
N ASP A 466 28.20 -0.38 -15.85
CA ASP A 466 28.81 -1.48 -16.62
C ASP A 466 27.93 -2.74 -16.58
N ALA A 467 26.81 -2.68 -17.29
CA ALA A 467 25.86 -3.79 -17.39
C ALA A 467 26.49 -5.06 -18.00
N GLN A 468 27.52 -4.92 -18.84
CA GLN A 468 28.18 -6.08 -19.45
C GLN A 468 29.03 -6.82 -18.44
N SER A 469 29.78 -6.12 -17.58
CA SER A 469 30.51 -6.76 -16.48
C SER A 469 29.56 -7.47 -15.50
N LEU A 470 28.36 -6.93 -15.28
CA LEU A 470 27.34 -7.60 -14.46
C LEU A 470 26.85 -8.89 -15.12
N ILE A 471 26.54 -8.85 -16.41
CA ILE A 471 26.10 -10.03 -17.18
C ILE A 471 27.19 -11.09 -17.16
N ASP A 472 28.44 -10.71 -17.46
CA ASP A 472 29.57 -11.63 -17.53
C ASP A 472 29.79 -12.34 -16.17
N ASP A 473 29.68 -11.60 -15.06
CA ASP A 473 29.76 -12.18 -13.70
C ASP A 473 28.64 -13.18 -13.44
N ILE A 474 27.41 -12.88 -13.87
CA ILE A 474 26.26 -13.78 -13.72
C ILE A 474 26.42 -15.03 -14.59
N GLU A 475 26.81 -14.88 -15.85
CA GLU A 475 27.02 -16.02 -16.75
C GLU A 475 28.19 -16.91 -16.29
N ALA A 476 29.19 -16.34 -15.62
CA ALA A 476 30.33 -17.09 -15.11
C ALA A 476 29.99 -17.98 -13.89
N SER A 477 29.00 -17.60 -13.07
CA SER A 477 28.69 -18.32 -11.82
C SER A 477 27.33 -19.01 -11.82
N ALA A 478 26.33 -18.47 -12.50
CA ALA A 478 24.98 -18.99 -12.51
C ALA A 478 24.88 -20.22 -13.42
N THR A 479 24.10 -21.20 -12.99
CA THR A 479 23.69 -22.32 -13.85
C THR A 479 22.33 -21.99 -14.43
N VAL A 480 22.25 -21.87 -15.76
CA VAL A 480 21.02 -21.53 -16.49
C VAL A 480 20.56 -22.72 -17.32
N ASN A 481 19.30 -23.11 -17.19
CA ASN A 481 18.65 -24.06 -18.09
C ASN A 481 17.50 -23.34 -18.83
N GLU A 482 17.73 -22.99 -20.09
CA GLU A 482 16.74 -22.27 -20.89
C GLU A 482 15.52 -23.13 -21.23
N ALA A 483 15.72 -24.43 -21.46
CA ALA A 483 14.67 -25.35 -21.89
C ALA A 483 13.66 -25.65 -20.76
N GLU A 484 14.18 -25.91 -19.56
CA GLU A 484 13.34 -26.09 -18.36
C GLU A 484 12.96 -24.75 -17.70
N GLY A 485 13.62 -23.66 -18.09
CA GLY A 485 13.32 -22.29 -17.68
C GLY A 485 13.67 -21.96 -16.23
N TRP A 486 14.84 -22.39 -15.75
CA TRP A 486 15.32 -22.03 -14.41
C TRP A 486 16.77 -21.53 -14.40
N VAL A 487 17.08 -20.78 -13.34
CA VAL A 487 18.43 -20.32 -12.98
C VAL A 487 18.78 -20.77 -11.55
N GLN A 488 20.06 -21.00 -11.26
CA GLN A 488 20.56 -21.39 -9.94
C GLN A 488 21.93 -20.76 -9.70
N ASN A 489 22.31 -20.52 -8.44
CA ASN A 489 23.62 -19.98 -8.04
C ASN A 489 23.95 -18.60 -8.65
N VAL A 490 22.97 -17.70 -8.70
CA VAL A 490 23.18 -16.31 -9.13
C VAL A 490 24.10 -15.60 -8.11
N PRO A 491 25.13 -14.85 -8.56
CA PRO A 491 26.16 -14.30 -7.68
C PRO A 491 25.68 -13.03 -6.97
N GLN A 492 24.78 -13.17 -5.99
CA GLN A 492 24.17 -12.04 -5.28
C GLN A 492 25.21 -11.05 -4.72
N GLY A 493 26.26 -11.54 -4.04
CA GLY A 493 27.31 -10.67 -3.50
C GLY A 493 28.11 -9.89 -4.56
N SER A 494 28.28 -10.43 -5.77
CA SER A 494 28.92 -9.70 -6.88
C SER A 494 27.99 -8.61 -7.42
N ILE A 495 26.70 -8.93 -7.58
CA ILE A 495 25.66 -7.96 -7.99
C ILE A 495 25.61 -6.81 -6.98
N GLU A 496 25.58 -7.11 -5.68
CA GLU A 496 25.61 -6.12 -4.60
C GLU A 496 26.87 -5.24 -4.68
N THR A 497 28.05 -5.85 -4.83
CA THR A 497 29.30 -5.09 -4.91
C THR A 497 29.33 -4.15 -6.11
N GLN A 498 28.87 -4.61 -7.28
CA GLN A 498 28.83 -3.77 -8.49
C GLN A 498 27.87 -2.58 -8.33
N LEU A 499 26.72 -2.80 -7.70
CA LEU A 499 25.76 -1.73 -7.46
C LEU A 499 26.24 -0.76 -6.37
N GLN A 500 26.93 -1.22 -5.32
CA GLN A 500 27.56 -0.34 -4.33
C GLN A 500 28.60 0.56 -5.00
N ASN A 501 29.45 -0.03 -5.84
CA ASN A 501 30.45 0.72 -6.59
C ASN A 501 29.79 1.76 -7.51
N TYR A 502 28.69 1.39 -8.17
CA TYR A 502 27.96 2.32 -9.03
C TYR A 502 27.33 3.47 -8.23
N GLN A 503 26.75 3.18 -7.06
CA GLN A 503 26.22 4.19 -6.16
C GLN A 503 27.31 5.15 -5.68
N THR A 504 28.46 4.63 -5.24
CA THR A 504 29.61 5.46 -4.83
C THR A 504 30.13 6.31 -5.99
N GLN A 505 30.17 5.78 -7.21
CA GLN A 505 30.58 6.55 -8.39
C GLN A 505 29.60 7.68 -8.73
N LEU A 506 28.29 7.43 -8.59
CA LEU A 506 27.26 8.46 -8.74
C LEU A 506 27.38 9.54 -7.67
N GLU A 507 27.56 9.13 -6.40
CA GLU A 507 27.75 10.03 -5.28
C GLU A 507 29.00 10.91 -5.45
N ASP A 508 30.13 10.31 -5.80
CA ASP A 508 31.37 11.01 -6.10
C ASP A 508 31.19 11.98 -7.27
N TYR A 509 30.51 11.56 -8.34
CA TYR A 509 30.27 12.43 -9.50
C TYR A 509 29.43 13.65 -9.11
N ILE A 510 28.30 13.45 -8.43
CA ILE A 510 27.40 14.53 -8.03
C ILE A 510 28.13 15.50 -7.09
N THR A 511 28.82 14.97 -6.07
CA THR A 511 29.55 15.78 -5.08
C THR A 511 30.68 16.58 -5.71
N ASN A 512 31.37 16.01 -6.71
CA ASN A 512 32.44 16.70 -7.44
C ASN A 512 31.91 17.77 -8.41
N GLN A 513 30.73 17.59 -9.00
CA GLN A 513 30.13 18.59 -9.89
C GLN A 513 29.57 19.77 -9.10
N ASN A 514 28.75 19.48 -8.10
CA ASN A 514 28.19 20.48 -7.21
C ASN A 514 27.87 19.83 -5.84
N PRO A 515 28.69 20.06 -4.80
CA PRO A 515 28.46 19.51 -3.47
C PRO A 515 27.20 20.10 -2.81
N ASP A 516 26.67 21.21 -3.33
CA ASP A 516 25.43 21.84 -2.90
C ASP A 516 24.27 21.59 -3.89
N ALA A 517 24.40 20.64 -4.83
CA ALA A 517 23.31 20.33 -5.78
C ALA A 517 22.00 20.05 -5.04
N THR A 518 20.84 20.28 -5.63
CA THR A 518 19.55 19.82 -5.07
C THR A 518 19.07 18.55 -5.77
N VAL A 519 18.14 17.80 -5.16
CA VAL A 519 17.52 16.63 -5.83
C VAL A 519 16.89 17.06 -7.16
N GLY A 520 16.25 18.22 -7.18
CA GLY A 520 15.65 18.80 -8.38
C GLY A 520 16.67 19.23 -9.44
N GLU A 521 17.85 19.72 -9.07
CA GLU A 521 18.92 20.00 -10.04
C GLU A 521 19.51 18.73 -10.65
N VAL A 522 19.58 17.64 -9.88
CA VAL A 522 20.10 16.35 -10.34
C VAL A 522 19.09 15.61 -11.21
N LEU A 523 17.82 15.55 -10.81
CA LEU A 523 16.77 14.79 -11.51
C LEU A 523 15.98 15.61 -12.53
N GLY A 524 16.01 16.94 -12.40
CA GLY A 524 15.20 17.89 -13.15
C GLY A 524 14.08 18.50 -12.30
N LEU A 525 13.70 19.73 -12.63
CA LEU A 525 12.66 20.49 -11.92
C LEU A 525 11.38 20.58 -12.75
N LYS A 526 10.24 20.59 -12.06
CA LYS A 526 8.91 20.87 -12.61
C LYS A 526 8.25 21.98 -11.81
N ASP A 527 8.30 23.19 -12.34
CA ASP A 527 7.70 24.37 -11.70
C ASP A 527 6.42 24.77 -12.41
N ILE A 528 5.40 25.18 -11.64
CA ILE A 528 4.23 25.85 -12.20
C ILE A 528 4.69 27.24 -12.69
N GLU A 529 4.34 27.60 -13.93
CA GLU A 529 4.52 28.98 -14.38
C GLU A 529 3.63 29.91 -13.54
N ILE A 530 4.28 30.74 -12.72
CA ILE A 530 3.61 31.60 -11.75
C ILE A 530 2.72 32.62 -12.47
N LEU A 531 1.42 32.57 -12.16
CA LEU A 531 0.48 33.60 -12.53
C LEU A 531 0.59 34.75 -11.51
N PRO A 532 0.93 35.98 -11.91
CA PRO A 532 0.90 37.12 -10.98
C PRO A 532 -0.54 37.53 -10.67
N SER A 533 -0.77 38.08 -9.47
CA SER A 533 -2.06 38.66 -9.09
C SER A 533 -2.40 39.82 -10.05
N GLN A 534 -3.46 39.66 -10.83
CA GLN A 534 -3.87 40.60 -11.87
C GLN A 534 -5.39 40.55 -12.10
N PRO A 535 -6.00 41.59 -12.68
CA PRO A 535 -7.44 41.63 -12.99
C PRO A 535 -7.94 40.38 -13.72
N LEU A 536 -9.09 39.84 -13.31
CA LEU A 536 -9.66 38.63 -13.91
C LEU A 536 -10.00 38.82 -15.40
N SER A 537 -9.75 37.77 -16.17
CA SER A 537 -10.18 37.65 -17.57
C SER A 537 -11.69 37.37 -17.66
N ALA A 538 -12.33 37.83 -18.73
CA ALA A 538 -13.72 37.50 -19.03
C ALA A 538 -13.90 36.11 -19.67
N GLY A 539 -12.81 35.40 -19.98
CA GLY A 539 -12.86 34.12 -20.67
C GLY A 539 -11.70 33.18 -20.29
N LEU A 540 -11.89 31.90 -20.58
CA LEU A 540 -10.96 30.81 -20.31
C LEU A 540 -9.76 30.81 -21.28
N PRO A 541 -8.64 30.17 -20.90
CA PRO A 541 -7.42 30.14 -21.72
C PRO A 541 -7.49 29.21 -22.95
N TYR A 542 -8.61 28.50 -23.15
CA TYR A 542 -8.81 27.51 -24.23
C TYR A 542 -10.18 27.66 -24.92
N GLU A 543 -10.35 26.98 -26.07
CA GLU A 543 -11.59 27.02 -26.85
C GLU A 543 -12.66 26.12 -26.21
N LEU A 544 -13.83 26.69 -25.91
CA LEU A 544 -15.02 25.95 -25.47
C LEU A 544 -15.78 25.37 -26.66
N VAL A 545 -15.92 24.05 -26.70
CA VAL A 545 -16.64 23.36 -27.78
C VAL A 545 -18.15 23.30 -27.52
N SER A 546 -18.55 23.10 -26.27
CA SER A 546 -19.98 23.10 -25.87
C SER A 546 -20.16 23.70 -24.48
N ARG A 547 -21.12 24.63 -24.33
CA ARG A 547 -21.49 25.23 -23.03
C ARG A 547 -22.52 24.35 -22.27
N GLN A 548 -22.55 24.50 -20.94
CA GLN A 548 -22.40 23.42 -19.96
C GLN A 548 -23.60 23.22 -19.04
N GLN A 549 -23.57 22.11 -18.30
CA GLN A 549 -24.30 22.00 -17.05
C GLN A 549 -23.55 22.72 -15.94
N TYR A 550 -24.29 23.44 -15.11
CA TYR A 550 -23.78 24.03 -13.87
C TYR A 550 -24.41 23.29 -12.70
N PHE A 551 -23.61 23.10 -11.66
CA PHE A 551 -24.11 22.51 -10.43
C PHE A 551 -23.36 23.11 -9.24
N SER A 552 -24.09 23.37 -8.17
CA SER A 552 -23.50 23.86 -6.92
C SER A 552 -22.90 22.73 -6.09
N ASP A 553 -23.31 21.48 -6.35
CA ASP A 553 -22.77 20.24 -5.75
C ASP A 553 -22.47 19.20 -6.85
N VAL A 554 -21.43 18.38 -6.65
CA VAL A 554 -20.97 17.41 -7.65
C VAL A 554 -22.02 16.28 -7.83
N PRO A 555 -22.46 15.98 -9.07
CA PRO A 555 -23.37 14.88 -9.34
C PRO A 555 -22.78 13.51 -8.96
N GLU A 556 -23.65 12.61 -8.48
CA GLU A 556 -23.28 11.24 -8.09
C GLU A 556 -22.61 10.43 -9.22
N SER A 557 -22.90 10.76 -10.49
CA SER A 557 -22.30 10.12 -11.66
C SER A 557 -20.81 10.44 -11.83
N LEU A 558 -20.31 11.49 -11.17
CA LEU A 558 -18.93 11.96 -11.24
C LEU A 558 -18.13 11.68 -9.96
N ARG A 559 -18.74 11.05 -8.94
CA ARG A 559 -18.07 10.71 -7.68
C ARG A 559 -17.39 9.35 -7.76
N HIS A 560 -16.12 9.29 -7.35
CA HIS A 560 -15.47 8.02 -7.00
C HIS A 560 -16.02 7.51 -5.68
N LYS A 561 -16.01 6.19 -5.51
CA LYS A 561 -16.57 5.54 -4.30
C LYS A 561 -15.68 4.41 -3.84
N PHE A 562 -15.71 4.19 -2.54
CA PHE A 562 -15.16 3.02 -1.88
C PHE A 562 -16.29 2.09 -1.45
N GLU A 563 -16.07 0.79 -1.57
CA GLU A 563 -16.96 -0.26 -1.08
C GLU A 563 -16.18 -1.21 -0.17
N TYR A 564 -16.79 -1.54 0.96
CA TYR A 564 -16.36 -2.62 1.84
C TYR A 564 -17.56 -3.49 2.17
N THR A 565 -17.44 -4.80 1.94
CA THR A 565 -18.44 -5.77 2.36
C THR A 565 -17.79 -6.91 3.12
N LEU A 566 -18.42 -7.30 4.22
CA LEU A 566 -18.05 -8.49 4.99
C LEU A 566 -19.25 -9.43 5.02
N SER A 567 -19.01 -10.71 4.78
CA SER A 567 -20.01 -11.77 4.77
C SER A 567 -19.48 -12.99 5.53
N THR A 568 -20.38 -13.87 5.98
CA THR A 568 -19.98 -15.23 6.34
C THR A 568 -19.39 -15.90 5.10
N GLU A 569 -18.50 -16.85 5.28
CA GLU A 569 -17.91 -17.59 4.16
C GLU A 569 -18.46 -19.03 4.13
N ASN A 570 -18.61 -19.56 2.91
CA ASN A 570 -19.09 -20.91 2.66
C ASN A 570 -18.22 -21.59 1.59
N LEU A 571 -17.20 -22.34 2.03
CA LEU A 571 -16.29 -23.12 1.17
C LEU A 571 -15.66 -22.32 0.00
N GLY A 572 -15.17 -21.12 0.28
CA GLY A 572 -14.54 -20.17 -0.62
C GLY A 572 -15.50 -19.14 -1.20
N ALA A 573 -16.81 -19.33 -1.05
CA ALA A 573 -17.82 -18.44 -1.61
C ALA A 573 -18.42 -17.50 -0.57
N GLU A 574 -19.01 -16.40 -1.06
CA GLU A 574 -19.77 -15.47 -0.23
C GLU A 574 -21.03 -16.13 0.33
N GLY A 575 -21.23 -16.02 1.64
CA GLY A 575 -22.41 -16.46 2.37
C GLY A 575 -23.35 -15.29 2.70
N ALA A 576 -23.80 -15.23 3.96
CA ALA A 576 -24.71 -14.19 4.44
C ALA A 576 -23.97 -12.87 4.66
N ARG A 577 -24.51 -11.77 4.10
CA ARG A 577 -23.94 -10.43 4.27
C ARG A 577 -24.04 -9.95 5.73
N LEU A 578 -22.92 -9.49 6.28
CA LEU A 578 -22.78 -8.99 7.65
C LEU A 578 -22.66 -7.46 7.69
N ILE A 579 -21.69 -6.88 6.97
CA ILE A 579 -21.41 -5.44 6.91
C ILE A 579 -21.42 -4.98 5.45
N THR A 580 -21.92 -3.77 5.18
CA THR A 580 -21.80 -3.13 3.86
C THR A 580 -21.64 -1.62 4.04
N ILE A 581 -20.48 -1.13 3.63
CA ILE A 581 -20.13 0.28 3.56
C ILE A 581 -19.96 0.65 2.09
N THR A 582 -20.61 1.71 1.65
CA THR A 582 -20.39 2.30 0.33
C THR A 582 -20.45 3.81 0.46
N GLU A 583 -19.31 4.46 0.29
CA GLU A 583 -19.16 5.89 0.56
C GLU A 583 -18.35 6.57 -0.56
N PRO A 584 -18.64 7.84 -0.90
CA PRO A 584 -17.76 8.61 -1.78
C PRO A 584 -16.36 8.71 -1.19
N THR A 585 -15.32 8.57 -2.02
CA THR A 585 -13.92 8.61 -1.54
C THR A 585 -13.57 9.92 -0.85
N VAL A 586 -14.19 11.04 -1.25
CA VAL A 586 -14.04 12.35 -0.60
C VAL A 586 -14.42 12.33 0.88
N LYS A 587 -15.42 11.53 1.28
CA LYS A 587 -15.84 11.40 2.68
C LYS A 587 -14.80 10.67 3.54
N LEU A 588 -13.96 9.86 2.89
CA LEU A 588 -12.95 8.99 3.49
C LEU A 588 -11.51 9.51 3.31
N ALA A 589 -11.33 10.57 2.52
CA ALA A 589 -10.00 11.10 2.21
C ALA A 589 -9.30 11.53 3.51
N GLY A 590 -8.07 11.05 3.70
CA GLY A 590 -7.27 11.33 4.89
C GLY A 590 -7.68 10.59 6.17
N LYS A 591 -8.72 9.73 6.12
CA LYS A 591 -9.27 9.04 7.29
C LYS A 591 -8.73 7.62 7.46
N GLY A 592 -8.60 7.19 8.70
CA GLY A 592 -8.27 5.81 9.06
C GLY A 592 -9.48 4.89 8.91
N LEU A 593 -9.33 3.78 8.20
CA LEU A 593 -10.39 2.77 8.05
C LEU A 593 -9.95 1.49 8.75
N ALA A 594 -10.83 0.86 9.52
CA ALA A 594 -10.48 -0.43 10.10
C ALA A 594 -11.68 -1.38 10.24
N MET A 595 -11.41 -2.68 10.03
CA MET A 595 -12.27 -3.76 10.49
C MET A 595 -11.61 -4.44 11.68
N SER A 596 -12.35 -4.58 12.77
CA SER A 596 -11.89 -5.23 13.99
C SER A 596 -12.99 -6.08 14.61
N PHE A 597 -12.69 -6.75 15.73
CA PHE A 597 -13.66 -7.55 16.45
C PHE A 597 -13.68 -7.20 17.93
N LYS A 598 -14.79 -7.55 18.58
CA LYS A 598 -14.92 -7.56 20.04
C LYS A 598 -15.69 -8.78 20.52
N PRO A 599 -15.55 -9.18 21.80
CA PRO A 599 -16.36 -10.24 22.38
C PRO A 599 -17.86 -9.96 22.21
N THR A 600 -18.65 -10.96 21.82
CA THR A 600 -20.10 -10.76 21.62
C THR A 600 -20.87 -10.62 22.93
N SER A 601 -20.40 -11.21 24.02
CA SER A 601 -21.05 -11.22 25.32
C SER A 601 -20.06 -11.26 26.47
N GLN A 602 -20.52 -10.98 27.70
CA GLN A 602 -19.69 -11.11 28.91
C GLN A 602 -19.05 -12.49 29.04
N ALA A 603 -19.75 -13.56 28.64
CA ALA A 603 -19.19 -14.90 28.70
C ALA A 603 -18.01 -15.09 27.73
N ASP A 604 -18.03 -14.38 26.59
CA ASP A 604 -16.93 -14.36 25.61
C ASP A 604 -15.73 -13.57 26.11
N GLU A 605 -15.98 -12.50 26.86
CA GLU A 605 -14.93 -11.73 27.54
C GLU A 605 -14.31 -12.53 28.71
N ASP A 606 -15.13 -13.15 29.54
CA ASP A 606 -14.70 -13.95 30.70
C ASP A 606 -13.78 -15.10 30.29
N ILE A 607 -14.10 -15.81 29.20
CA ILE A 607 -13.23 -16.87 28.68
C ILE A 607 -11.88 -16.32 28.22
N ILE A 608 -11.83 -15.19 27.49
CA ILE A 608 -10.56 -14.56 27.05
C ILE A 608 -9.75 -14.15 28.28
N ALA A 609 -10.39 -13.43 29.21
CA ALA A 609 -9.78 -12.96 30.45
C ALA A 609 -9.19 -14.12 31.26
N SER A 610 -9.83 -15.30 31.25
CA SER A 610 -9.36 -16.48 31.98
C SER A 610 -8.04 -17.07 31.47
N TYR A 611 -7.57 -16.66 30.29
CA TYR A 611 -6.28 -17.06 29.72
C TYR A 611 -5.18 -16.00 29.92
N ILE A 612 -5.53 -14.80 30.37
CA ILE A 612 -4.56 -13.75 30.72
C ILE A 612 -3.92 -14.12 32.08
N PRO A 613 -2.57 -14.15 32.18
CA PRO A 613 -1.87 -14.37 33.45
C PRO A 613 -2.26 -13.37 34.53
N GLU A 614 -2.09 -13.76 35.79
CA GLU A 614 -2.18 -12.79 36.88
C GLU A 614 -0.97 -11.83 36.83
N PRO A 615 -1.17 -10.53 37.08
CA PRO A 615 -0.06 -9.59 37.18
C PRO A 615 0.91 -9.99 38.29
N ASP A 616 2.20 -9.66 38.11
CA ASP A 616 3.19 -9.85 39.14
C ASP A 616 2.82 -9.06 40.40
N SER A 617 2.89 -9.71 41.56
CA SER A 617 2.45 -9.11 42.83
C SER A 617 3.30 -7.94 43.32
N VAL A 618 4.51 -7.76 42.76
CA VAL A 618 5.47 -6.71 43.11
C VAL A 618 5.46 -5.59 42.09
N THR A 619 5.51 -5.90 40.79
CA THR A 619 5.56 -4.88 39.73
C THR A 619 4.17 -4.47 39.26
N GLY A 620 3.14 -5.31 39.44
CA GLY A 620 1.81 -5.07 38.88
C GLY A 620 1.72 -5.30 37.37
N GLU A 621 2.79 -5.78 36.73
CA GLU A 621 2.90 -5.98 35.29
C GLU A 621 2.63 -7.44 34.88
N ILE A 622 2.21 -7.63 33.63
CA ILE A 622 2.11 -8.96 33.01
C ILE A 622 3.36 -9.20 32.16
N ASP A 623 4.09 -10.28 32.44
CA ASP A 623 5.18 -10.75 31.58
C ASP A 623 4.61 -11.26 30.24
N PRO A 624 4.89 -10.60 29.10
CA PRO A 624 4.33 -10.99 27.80
C PRO A 624 4.72 -12.40 27.37
N SER A 625 5.84 -12.94 27.88
CA SER A 625 6.28 -14.31 27.60
C SER A 625 5.34 -15.35 28.19
N GLN A 626 4.58 -14.99 29.24
CA GLN A 626 3.63 -15.87 29.94
C GLN A 626 2.23 -15.89 29.34
N LEU A 627 1.93 -15.02 28.37
CA LEU A 627 0.70 -15.14 27.59
C LEU A 627 0.60 -16.56 27.02
N PRO A 628 -0.58 -17.09 26.70
CA PRO A 628 -0.68 -18.36 25.99
C PRO A 628 -0.39 -18.16 24.49
N ASN A 629 0.02 -19.25 23.83
CA ASN A 629 0.30 -19.23 22.39
C ASN A 629 -0.98 -19.23 21.54
N SER A 630 -2.08 -19.75 22.08
CA SER A 630 -3.37 -19.85 21.39
C SER A 630 -4.56 -19.67 22.33
N LEU A 631 -5.71 -19.34 21.73
CA LEU A 631 -7.03 -19.28 22.36
C LEU A 631 -7.96 -20.38 21.80
N PRO A 632 -8.88 -20.92 22.61
CA PRO A 632 -9.88 -21.88 22.14
C PRO A 632 -10.99 -21.18 21.33
N GLY A 633 -10.76 -20.99 20.03
CA GLY A 633 -11.62 -20.15 19.17
C GLY A 633 -13.11 -20.53 19.19
N TYR A 634 -13.41 -21.83 19.19
CA TYR A 634 -14.76 -22.40 19.26
C TYR A 634 -15.55 -22.03 20.53
N LEU A 635 -14.90 -21.52 21.58
CA LEU A 635 -15.57 -21.07 22.80
C LEU A 635 -15.92 -19.57 22.77
N ILE A 636 -15.32 -18.80 21.85
CA ILE A 636 -15.36 -17.34 21.82
C ILE A 636 -16.18 -16.90 20.62
N ASN A 637 -17.30 -16.21 20.84
CA ASN A 637 -18.03 -15.52 19.78
C ASN A 637 -17.59 -14.06 19.68
N LEU A 638 -17.48 -13.59 18.44
CA LEU A 638 -17.03 -12.25 18.11
C LEU A 638 -18.07 -11.47 17.31
N THR A 639 -18.11 -10.16 17.55
CA THR A 639 -18.85 -9.17 16.79
C THR A 639 -17.84 -8.37 15.96
N ALA A 640 -18.00 -8.33 14.64
CA ALA A 640 -17.23 -7.47 13.76
C ALA A 640 -17.67 -6.02 13.89
N GLU A 641 -16.73 -5.10 13.76
CA GLU A 641 -16.93 -3.66 13.79
C GLU A 641 -16.15 -3.01 12.65
N PHE A 642 -16.85 -2.23 11.81
CA PHE A 642 -16.20 -1.37 10.83
C PHE A 642 -16.16 0.07 11.35
N THR A 643 -15.00 0.69 11.27
CA THR A 643 -14.74 2.02 11.84
C THR A 643 -14.14 2.97 10.80
N ILE A 644 -14.45 4.26 10.97
CA ILE A 644 -13.86 5.37 10.23
C ILE A 644 -13.35 6.36 11.28
N ASP A 645 -12.05 6.67 11.28
CA ASP A 645 -11.36 7.46 12.32
C ASP A 645 -11.65 6.97 13.75
N GLY A 646 -11.70 5.65 13.92
CA GLY A 646 -12.01 5.00 15.21
C GLY A 646 -13.49 5.03 15.59
N GLU A 647 -14.35 5.77 14.88
CA GLU A 647 -15.80 5.77 15.13
C GLU A 647 -16.48 4.57 14.47
N VAL A 648 -17.21 3.78 15.28
CA VAL A 648 -17.95 2.60 14.83
C VAL A 648 -19.12 2.99 13.93
N GLN A 649 -19.07 2.56 12.66
CA GLN A 649 -20.11 2.82 11.66
C GLN A 649 -21.15 1.70 11.59
N GLN A 650 -20.70 0.44 11.62
CA GLN A 650 -21.56 -0.74 11.59
C GLN A 650 -20.95 -1.86 12.43
N THR A 651 -21.82 -2.70 13.00
CA THR A 651 -21.44 -3.91 13.72
C THR A 651 -22.30 -5.09 13.29
N ALA A 652 -21.73 -6.29 13.33
CA ALA A 652 -22.44 -7.53 13.00
C ALA A 652 -21.83 -8.74 13.71
N GLY A 653 -22.65 -9.69 14.15
CA GLY A 653 -22.15 -10.95 14.71
C GLY A 653 -21.36 -11.73 13.65
N ALA A 654 -20.10 -12.03 13.93
CA ALA A 654 -19.17 -12.65 12.98
C ALA A 654 -18.97 -14.16 13.21
N GLY A 655 -19.59 -14.71 14.25
CA GLY A 655 -19.45 -16.13 14.61
C GLY A 655 -18.30 -16.36 15.59
N THR A 656 -17.73 -17.56 15.56
CA THR A 656 -16.66 -17.95 16.48
C THR A 656 -15.31 -17.36 16.06
N MET A 657 -14.46 -17.04 17.03
CA MET A 657 -13.07 -16.65 16.79
C MET A 657 -12.35 -17.75 15.98
N GLY A 658 -11.57 -17.34 14.98
CA GLY A 658 -10.93 -18.27 14.04
C GLY A 658 -11.82 -18.68 12.86
N ALA A 659 -13.10 -18.31 12.82
CA ALA A 659 -13.92 -18.53 11.63
C ALA A 659 -13.40 -17.69 10.45
N THR A 660 -13.35 -18.28 9.26
CA THR A 660 -13.05 -17.53 8.03
C THR A 660 -14.27 -16.74 7.60
N LEU A 661 -14.06 -15.52 7.11
CA LEU A 661 -15.07 -14.64 6.56
C LEU A 661 -14.78 -14.37 5.08
N TYR A 662 -15.74 -13.74 4.40
CA TYR A 662 -15.61 -13.34 3.00
C TYR A 662 -15.66 -11.82 2.93
N GLU A 663 -14.59 -11.21 2.44
CA GLU A 663 -14.41 -9.77 2.33
C GLU A 663 -14.34 -9.38 0.86
N THR A 664 -14.98 -8.27 0.52
CA THR A 664 -14.80 -7.63 -0.78
C THR A 664 -14.53 -6.16 -0.53
N ILE A 665 -13.43 -5.68 -1.08
CA ILE A 665 -13.04 -4.27 -1.06
C ILE A 665 -13.04 -3.79 -2.50
N GLY A 666 -13.49 -2.57 -2.75
CA GLY A 666 -13.50 -2.05 -4.12
C GLY A 666 -13.46 -0.54 -4.22
N LEU A 667 -12.98 -0.08 -5.38
CA LEU A 667 -13.00 1.31 -5.81
C LEU A 667 -13.81 1.46 -7.10
N TYR A 668 -14.71 2.43 -7.10
CA TYR A 668 -15.50 2.82 -8.26
C TYR A 668 -14.91 4.07 -8.91
N SER A 669 -14.65 3.98 -10.20
CA SER A 669 -14.36 5.13 -11.07
C SER A 669 -15.59 5.46 -11.94
N PRO A 670 -15.97 6.75 -12.07
CA PRO A 670 -16.99 7.20 -13.04
C PRO A 670 -16.74 6.75 -14.48
N ALA A 671 -15.47 6.58 -14.87
CA ALA A 671 -15.10 6.18 -16.24
C ALA A 671 -15.02 4.66 -16.42
N LYS A 672 -14.61 3.93 -15.38
CA LYS A 672 -14.20 2.52 -15.49
C LYS A 672 -15.07 1.53 -14.72
N GLY A 673 -15.97 2.02 -13.87
CA GLY A 673 -16.79 1.18 -13.01
C GLY A 673 -16.02 0.70 -11.78
N TRP A 674 -16.44 -0.44 -11.23
CA TRP A 674 -15.87 -1.03 -10.03
C TRP A 674 -14.66 -1.91 -10.36
N HIS A 675 -13.57 -1.68 -9.64
CA HIS A 675 -12.54 -2.68 -9.40
C HIS A 675 -12.75 -3.26 -8.00
N ARG A 676 -12.63 -4.58 -7.85
CA ARG A 676 -12.86 -5.28 -6.58
C ARG A 676 -11.80 -6.34 -6.36
N SER A 677 -11.38 -6.48 -5.12
CA SER A 677 -10.58 -7.59 -4.63
C SER A 677 -11.36 -8.39 -3.58
N ILE A 678 -11.08 -9.69 -3.51
CA ILE A 678 -11.73 -10.63 -2.61
C ILE A 678 -10.69 -11.14 -1.62
N ASN A 679 -11.01 -11.06 -0.34
CA ASN A 679 -10.15 -11.50 0.74
C ASN A 679 -10.91 -12.45 1.69
N HIS A 680 -10.16 -13.22 2.47
CA HIS A 680 -10.70 -14.16 3.44
C HIS A 680 -10.19 -13.87 4.85
N PRO A 681 -10.62 -12.77 5.50
CA PRO A 681 -10.21 -12.45 6.86
C PRO A 681 -10.65 -13.50 7.85
N ILE A 682 -9.98 -13.54 9.01
CA ILE A 682 -10.34 -14.44 10.11
C ILE A 682 -11.00 -13.61 11.22
N ALA A 683 -12.09 -14.13 11.78
CA ALA A 683 -12.73 -13.54 12.96
C ALA A 683 -11.74 -13.47 14.12
N GLY A 684 -11.38 -12.24 14.52
CA GLY A 684 -10.37 -11.93 15.54
C GLY A 684 -9.18 -11.14 15.01
N GLU A 685 -9.02 -10.99 13.68
CA GLU A 685 -8.00 -10.13 13.09
C GLU A 685 -8.34 -8.64 13.29
N TYR A 686 -7.33 -7.82 13.48
CA TYR A 686 -7.43 -6.38 13.34
C TYR A 686 -6.89 -6.00 11.97
N ARG A 687 -7.68 -5.33 11.13
CA ARG A 687 -7.29 -4.91 9.78
C ARG A 687 -7.39 -3.39 9.67
N ALA A 688 -6.25 -2.72 9.66
CA ALA A 688 -6.17 -1.29 9.33
C ALA A 688 -6.00 -1.14 7.81
N MET A 689 -6.85 -0.34 7.19
CA MET A 689 -6.88 -0.09 5.76
C MET A 689 -6.53 1.37 5.46
N ALA A 690 -5.78 1.60 4.39
CA ALA A 690 -5.52 2.94 3.87
C ALA A 690 -5.98 3.08 2.42
N LEU A 691 -6.41 4.29 2.10
CA LEU A 691 -6.72 4.73 0.73
C LEU A 691 -5.65 5.74 0.30
N ASP A 692 -4.89 5.40 -0.74
CA ASP A 692 -4.03 6.36 -1.43
C ASP A 692 -4.75 6.83 -2.69
N LEU A 693 -5.36 8.01 -2.60
CA LEU A 693 -6.23 8.52 -3.65
C LEU A 693 -5.41 9.12 -4.80
N GLN A 694 -4.74 10.24 -4.56
CA GLN A 694 -3.89 10.90 -5.55
C GLN A 694 -2.51 11.25 -4.98
N GLY A 695 -2.06 10.51 -3.98
CA GLY A 695 -0.85 10.78 -3.23
C GLY A 695 -1.12 11.00 -1.73
N SER A 696 -0.04 11.00 -0.97
CA SER A 696 -0.04 11.16 0.49
C SER A 696 0.13 12.62 0.89
N SER A 697 -0.48 12.98 2.03
CA SER A 697 -0.45 14.34 2.62
C SER A 697 0.58 14.39 3.77
N PRO A 698 1.52 15.35 3.77
CA PRO A 698 2.41 15.59 4.92
C PRO A 698 1.63 15.96 6.18
N GLU A 699 0.56 16.74 6.05
CA GLU A 699 -0.31 17.12 7.15
C GLU A 699 -1.02 15.90 7.73
N GLN A 700 -1.38 14.92 6.89
CA GLN A 700 -1.90 13.63 7.35
C GLN A 700 -0.85 12.85 8.14
N ALA A 701 0.40 12.84 7.69
CA ALA A 701 1.51 12.22 8.42
C ALA A 701 1.73 12.89 9.79
N GLN A 702 1.66 14.23 9.85
CA GLN A 702 1.76 15.00 11.10
C GLN A 702 0.62 14.69 12.07
N ARG A 703 -0.63 14.65 11.58
CA ARG A 703 -1.79 14.28 12.42
C ARG A 703 -1.62 12.88 13.01
N LEU A 704 -1.20 11.92 12.18
CA LEU A 704 -0.99 10.55 12.62
C LEU A 704 0.14 10.44 13.65
N GLN A 705 1.23 11.17 13.45
CA GLN A 705 2.31 11.29 14.42
C GLN A 705 1.81 11.86 15.76
N GLN A 706 1.04 12.95 15.73
CA GLN A 706 0.49 13.57 16.93
C GLN A 706 -0.48 12.63 17.67
N GLN A 707 -1.33 11.90 16.95
CA GLN A 707 -2.23 10.90 17.54
C GLN A 707 -1.46 9.78 18.24
N MET A 708 -0.37 9.30 17.63
CA MET A 708 0.48 8.29 18.21
C MET A 708 1.25 8.80 19.42
N GLU A 709 1.77 10.03 19.39
CA GLU A 709 2.47 10.63 20.55
C GLU A 709 1.51 10.90 21.73
N GLN A 710 0.26 11.29 21.46
CA GLN A 710 -0.78 11.38 22.48
C GLN A 710 -1.07 10.02 23.11
N THR A 711 -1.17 8.97 22.29
CA THR A 711 -1.38 7.59 22.78
C THR A 711 -0.20 7.14 23.65
N LYS A 712 1.03 7.42 23.20
CA LYS A 712 2.25 7.15 23.96
C LYS A 712 2.26 7.89 25.30
N ALA A 713 1.94 9.17 25.33
CA ALA A 713 1.88 9.95 26.57
C ALA A 713 0.85 9.39 27.58
N ILE A 714 -0.29 8.90 27.10
CA ILE A 714 -1.29 8.23 27.96
C ILE A 714 -0.77 6.88 28.48
N LEU A 715 -0.06 6.11 27.65
CA LEU A 715 0.53 4.83 28.05
C LEU A 715 1.66 5.00 29.08
N GLU A 716 2.47 6.06 28.95
CA GLU A 716 3.57 6.39 29.87
C GLU A 716 3.12 7.04 31.18
N SER A 717 1.88 7.55 31.25
CA SER A 717 1.39 8.21 32.47
C SER A 717 1.13 7.25 33.63
N GLU A 718 0.95 5.96 33.32
CA GLU A 718 0.56 4.89 34.27
C GLU A 718 -0.67 5.25 35.13
N ASP A 719 -1.48 6.22 34.69
CA ASP A 719 -2.70 6.66 35.38
C ASP A 719 -3.89 5.81 34.93
N ASP A 720 -4.41 4.97 35.83
CA ASP A 720 -5.56 4.10 35.60
C ASP A 720 -6.76 4.82 34.95
N ILE A 721 -6.99 6.10 35.28
CA ILE A 721 -8.10 6.89 34.73
C ILE A 721 -7.81 7.25 33.27
N GLN A 722 -6.57 7.62 32.94
CA GLN A 722 -6.18 7.95 31.56
C GLN A 722 -6.09 6.69 30.70
N LEU A 723 -5.52 5.61 31.22
CA LEU A 723 -5.44 4.32 30.54
C LEU A 723 -6.84 3.79 30.18
N ALA A 724 -7.83 3.99 31.04
CA ALA A 724 -9.23 3.62 30.77
C ALA A 724 -9.89 4.42 29.62
N THR A 725 -9.26 5.51 29.14
CA THR A 725 -9.74 6.27 27.98
C THR A 725 -9.21 5.73 26.65
N LEU A 726 -8.16 4.89 26.68
CA LEU A 726 -7.58 4.33 25.47
C LEU A 726 -8.55 3.37 24.78
N THR A 727 -8.64 3.52 23.47
CA THR A 727 -9.35 2.61 22.60
C THR A 727 -8.38 1.66 21.91
N LYS A 728 -8.87 0.48 21.49
CA LYS A 728 -8.09 -0.42 20.62
C LYS A 728 -7.64 0.24 19.32
N HIS A 729 -8.37 1.26 18.82
CA HIS A 729 -7.99 2.00 17.62
C HIS A 729 -6.73 2.83 17.88
N GLN A 730 -6.62 3.48 19.03
CA GLN A 730 -5.41 4.23 19.39
C GLN A 730 -4.21 3.30 19.61
N VAL A 731 -4.42 2.17 20.29
CA VAL A 731 -3.29 1.27 20.66
C VAL A 731 -2.84 0.38 19.50
N VAL A 732 -3.77 -0.15 18.70
CA VAL A 732 -3.48 -1.10 17.61
C VAL A 732 -3.75 -0.47 16.24
N GLY A 733 -4.87 0.24 16.09
CA GLY A 733 -5.30 0.82 14.82
C GLY A 733 -4.34 1.84 14.24
N ASP A 734 -3.91 2.82 15.02
CA ASP A 734 -3.04 3.90 14.55
C ASP A 734 -1.64 3.38 14.20
N LEU A 735 -1.15 2.40 14.97
CA LEU A 735 0.10 1.68 14.70
C LEU A 735 0.05 0.93 13.36
N LEU A 736 -1.02 0.17 13.11
CA LEU A 736 -1.13 -0.57 11.85
C LEU A 736 -1.47 0.35 10.67
N GLY A 737 -2.31 1.36 10.90
CA GLY A 737 -2.73 2.36 9.92
C GLY A 737 -1.56 3.23 9.43
N SER A 738 -0.67 3.64 10.35
CA SER A 738 0.55 4.37 10.01
C SER A 738 1.51 3.54 9.15
N THR A 739 1.52 2.22 9.34
CA THR A 739 2.38 1.33 8.56
C THR A 739 1.95 1.25 7.10
N ILE A 740 0.66 1.02 6.85
CA ILE A 740 0.14 1.00 5.46
C ILE A 740 0.14 2.40 4.82
N PHE A 741 -0.08 3.46 5.60
CA PHE A 741 0.09 4.83 5.10
C PHE A 741 1.53 5.11 4.67
N SER A 742 2.52 4.71 5.49
CA SER A 742 3.95 4.89 5.19
C SER A 742 4.37 4.11 3.95
N TYR A 743 3.82 2.90 3.74
CA TYR A 743 4.00 2.14 2.52
C TYR A 743 3.60 2.93 1.26
N PHE A 744 2.41 3.54 1.27
CA PHE A 744 1.96 4.37 0.13
C PHE A 744 2.80 5.64 -0.01
N ALA A 745 3.08 6.35 1.09
CA ALA A 745 3.84 7.59 1.07
C ALA A 745 5.25 7.42 0.52
N LEU A 746 5.99 6.40 1.00
CA LEU A 746 7.34 6.09 0.53
C LEU A 746 7.34 5.69 -0.95
N ASN A 747 6.38 4.86 -1.37
CA ASN A 747 6.26 4.45 -2.76
C ASN A 747 5.89 5.61 -3.69
N ASN A 748 5.05 6.55 -3.25
CA ASN A 748 4.71 7.74 -4.02
C ASN A 748 5.94 8.59 -4.34
N ILE A 749 6.80 8.82 -3.34
CA ILE A 749 8.06 9.56 -3.54
C ILE A 749 9.00 8.79 -4.47
N GLN A 750 9.16 7.48 -4.24
CA GLN A 750 10.04 6.64 -5.06
C GLN A 750 9.56 6.49 -6.51
N ASP A 751 8.25 6.50 -6.76
CA ASP A 751 7.69 6.51 -8.11
C ASP A 751 8.03 7.78 -8.88
N GLU A 752 7.91 8.95 -8.24
CA GLU A 752 8.26 10.22 -8.87
C GLU A 752 9.76 10.26 -9.25
N ILE A 753 10.64 9.81 -8.35
CA ILE A 753 12.09 9.73 -8.58
C ILE A 753 12.43 8.72 -9.69
N ALA A 754 11.88 7.51 -9.63
CA ALA A 754 12.13 6.47 -10.62
C ALA A 754 11.62 6.88 -12.00
N ALA A 755 10.45 7.54 -12.07
CA ALA A 755 9.87 7.98 -13.33
C ALA A 755 10.73 9.05 -14.01
N GLN A 756 11.24 10.03 -13.25
CA GLN A 756 12.10 11.09 -13.78
C GLN A 756 13.36 10.51 -14.43
N SER A 757 14.06 9.60 -13.74
CA SER A 757 15.27 8.95 -14.29
C SER A 757 14.98 8.03 -15.49
N ALA A 758 13.77 7.46 -15.58
CA ALA A 758 13.37 6.56 -16.66
C ALA A 758 12.73 7.28 -17.87
N ASN A 759 12.64 8.62 -17.86
CA ASN A 759 11.93 9.39 -18.88
C ASN A 759 10.44 8.99 -19.00
N ILE A 760 9.84 8.68 -17.85
CA ILE A 760 8.46 8.30 -17.66
C ILE A 760 7.73 9.45 -16.97
N THR A 761 6.50 9.73 -17.40
CA THR A 761 5.58 10.57 -16.63
C THR A 761 4.67 9.66 -15.82
N THR A 762 4.56 9.90 -14.50
CA THR A 762 3.74 9.09 -13.59
C THR A 762 2.80 9.94 -12.73
N PHE A 763 1.61 9.42 -12.44
CA PHE A 763 0.68 9.96 -11.44
C PHE A 763 0.01 8.83 -10.67
N ARG A 764 -0.02 8.90 -9.33
CA ARG A 764 -0.78 7.95 -8.50
C ARG A 764 -2.26 8.01 -8.87
N ALA A 765 -2.86 6.84 -9.03
CA ALA A 765 -4.30 6.66 -9.15
C ALA A 765 -4.87 6.00 -7.87
N PRO A 766 -6.19 6.10 -7.61
CA PRO A 766 -6.79 5.58 -6.38
C PRO A 766 -6.44 4.12 -6.12
N SER A 767 -5.80 3.88 -4.99
CA SER A 767 -5.17 2.63 -4.55
C SER A 767 -5.58 2.32 -3.11
N TYR A 768 -5.54 1.05 -2.72
CA TYR A 768 -5.91 0.63 -1.37
C TYR A 768 -5.22 -0.67 -0.96
N GLY A 769 -5.08 -0.85 0.35
CA GLY A 769 -4.51 -2.04 0.96
C GLY A 769 -4.70 -2.03 2.47
N ALA A 770 -4.28 -3.11 3.12
CA ALA A 770 -4.38 -3.28 4.55
C ALA A 770 -3.05 -3.71 5.19
N PHE A 771 -2.82 -3.27 6.42
CA PHE A 771 -1.87 -3.89 7.33
C PHE A 771 -2.64 -4.45 8.53
N ARG A 772 -2.41 -5.72 8.86
CA ARG A 772 -3.27 -6.47 9.77
C ARG A 772 -2.51 -7.35 10.73
N THR A 773 -3.15 -7.66 11.86
CA THR A 773 -2.73 -8.82 12.65
C THR A 773 -3.04 -10.10 11.89
N ASP A 774 -2.09 -11.03 11.89
CA ASP A 774 -2.24 -12.31 11.24
C ASP A 774 -2.57 -13.39 12.28
N ILE A 775 -3.59 -14.17 11.95
CA ILE A 775 -4.09 -15.24 12.79
C ILE A 775 -3.92 -16.56 12.05
N THR A 776 -3.41 -17.56 12.76
CA THR A 776 -3.42 -18.95 12.33
C THR A 776 -4.45 -19.73 13.12
N THR A 777 -5.32 -20.45 12.41
CA THR A 777 -6.39 -21.26 13.03
C THR A 777 -6.21 -22.73 12.67
N SER A 778 -6.18 -23.59 13.69
CA SER A 778 -6.29 -25.04 13.52
C SER A 778 -7.75 -25.46 13.46
N TYR A 779 -8.17 -26.15 12.40
CA TYR A 779 -9.55 -26.61 12.22
C TYR A 779 -9.67 -28.11 12.46
N TRP A 780 -10.67 -28.51 13.24
CA TRP A 780 -11.12 -29.90 13.31
C TRP A 780 -12.55 -29.98 12.79
N PHE A 781 -12.73 -30.57 11.60
CA PHE A 781 -14.05 -30.70 10.96
C PHE A 781 -14.80 -29.36 10.84
N GLY A 782 -14.07 -28.30 10.44
CA GLY A 782 -14.60 -26.93 10.34
C GLY A 782 -14.75 -26.16 11.65
N ILE A 783 -14.49 -26.77 12.81
CA ILE A 783 -14.51 -26.08 14.10
C ILE A 783 -13.14 -25.41 14.34
N PRO A 784 -13.06 -24.09 14.56
CA PRO A 784 -11.81 -23.38 14.83
C PRO A 784 -11.33 -23.71 16.26
N ARG A 785 -10.40 -24.64 16.38
CA ARG A 785 -10.02 -25.20 17.69
C ARG A 785 -9.05 -24.33 18.46
N ASP A 786 -7.94 -23.98 17.82
CA ASP A 786 -6.89 -23.15 18.41
C ASP A 786 -6.57 -22.01 17.46
N VAL A 787 -6.57 -20.79 18.02
CA VAL A 787 -6.37 -19.54 17.29
C VAL A 787 -5.13 -18.86 17.85
N SER A 788 -4.11 -18.67 17.02
CA SER A 788 -2.82 -18.12 17.44
C SER A 788 -2.49 -16.86 16.63
N PHE A 789 -1.88 -15.87 17.29
CA PHE A 789 -1.36 -14.68 16.62
C PHE A 789 0.03 -14.97 16.07
N SER A 790 0.14 -15.08 14.74
CA SER A 790 1.32 -15.57 14.02
C SER A 790 2.27 -14.46 13.59
N GLY A 791 1.75 -13.26 13.34
CA GLY A 791 2.55 -12.13 12.89
C GLY A 791 1.70 -10.94 12.51
N LEU A 792 2.29 -10.02 11.74
CA LEU A 792 1.59 -8.97 11.03
C LEU A 792 1.69 -9.24 9.53
N VAL A 793 0.70 -8.83 8.75
CA VAL A 793 0.70 -9.00 7.28
C VAL A 793 0.32 -7.69 6.62
N MET A 794 1.15 -7.26 5.66
CA MET A 794 0.79 -6.26 4.66
C MET A 794 0.16 -6.97 3.49
N ASP A 795 -1.04 -6.55 3.09
CA ASP A 795 -1.80 -7.12 1.98
C ASP A 795 -2.32 -5.96 1.14
N VAL A 796 -1.67 -5.70 0.01
CA VAL A 796 -1.99 -4.55 -0.83
C VAL A 796 -2.80 -5.01 -2.03
N ASP A 797 -4.09 -4.76 -1.93
CA ASP A 797 -5.10 -5.20 -2.90
C ASP A 797 -5.02 -4.50 -4.26
N LEU A 798 -4.66 -3.22 -4.28
CA LEU A 798 -4.54 -2.42 -5.50
C LEU A 798 -3.51 -1.32 -5.33
N VAL A 799 -2.47 -1.34 -6.16
CA VAL A 799 -1.55 -0.22 -6.37
C VAL A 799 -1.57 0.14 -7.83
N THR A 800 -2.07 1.33 -8.14
CA THR A 800 -2.26 1.73 -9.54
C THR A 800 -1.72 3.12 -9.81
N SER A 801 -1.09 3.28 -10.97
CA SER A 801 -0.50 4.55 -11.42
C SER A 801 -0.75 4.75 -12.90
N GLN A 802 -1.03 6.00 -13.28
CA GLN A 802 -1.01 6.45 -14.66
C GLN A 802 0.46 6.62 -15.05
N THR A 803 0.96 5.82 -15.99
CA THR A 803 2.36 5.83 -16.43
C THR A 803 2.43 5.83 -17.95
N VAL A 804 3.28 6.69 -18.51
CA VAL A 804 3.67 6.64 -19.93
C VAL A 804 5.13 7.00 -20.10
N GLU A 805 5.80 6.40 -21.07
CA GLU A 805 7.10 6.90 -21.51
C GLU A 805 6.91 8.15 -22.36
N ASN A 806 7.77 9.16 -22.18
CA ASN A 806 7.56 10.49 -22.73
C ASN A 806 7.46 10.50 -24.27
N GLN A 807 8.11 9.56 -24.97
CA GLN A 807 8.02 9.36 -26.43
C GLN A 807 7.04 8.25 -26.82
N ASN A 808 6.28 7.71 -25.86
CA ASN A 808 5.33 6.63 -26.02
C ASN A 808 5.98 5.28 -26.38
N SER A 809 7.19 5.00 -25.88
CA SER A 809 7.82 3.69 -26.01
C SER A 809 7.15 2.64 -25.12
N ASN A 810 6.44 1.70 -25.73
CA ASN A 810 5.78 0.60 -25.03
C ASN A 810 6.77 -0.29 -24.27
N ASP A 811 7.94 -0.52 -24.85
CA ASP A 811 8.95 -1.41 -24.28
C ASP A 811 9.54 -0.88 -22.97
N LYS A 812 9.88 0.42 -22.95
CA LYS A 812 10.36 1.08 -21.74
C LYS A 812 9.25 1.22 -20.69
N TRP A 813 8.02 1.44 -21.14
CA TRP A 813 6.86 1.48 -20.25
C TRP A 813 6.63 0.15 -19.53
N ILE A 814 6.65 -0.98 -20.25
CA ILE A 814 6.58 -2.32 -19.65
C ILE A 814 7.73 -2.55 -18.65
N GLN A 815 8.96 -2.21 -19.03
CA GLN A 815 10.13 -2.35 -18.15
C GLN A 815 9.98 -1.54 -16.85
N PHE A 816 9.51 -0.30 -16.96
CA PHE A 816 9.24 0.55 -15.80
C PHE A 816 8.19 -0.07 -14.88
N ASN A 817 7.06 -0.53 -15.43
CA ASN A 817 5.98 -1.15 -14.66
C ASN A 817 6.44 -2.41 -13.92
N GLN A 818 7.25 -3.25 -14.55
CA GLN A 818 7.83 -4.45 -13.92
C GLN A 818 8.79 -4.09 -12.77
N ALA A 819 9.62 -3.06 -12.98
CA ALA A 819 10.59 -2.59 -11.99
C ALA A 819 9.90 -2.03 -10.74
N ILE A 820 8.90 -1.15 -10.91
CA ILE A 820 8.17 -0.57 -9.77
C ILE A 820 7.34 -1.62 -9.04
N GLY A 821 6.79 -2.63 -9.73
CA GLY A 821 6.06 -3.72 -9.10
C GLY A 821 6.94 -4.54 -8.14
N SER A 822 8.18 -4.83 -8.56
CA SER A 822 9.16 -5.53 -7.71
C SER A 822 9.52 -4.71 -6.48
N ARG A 823 9.65 -3.38 -6.64
CA ARG A 823 9.88 -2.44 -5.54
C ARG A 823 8.70 -2.36 -4.58
N TYR A 824 7.46 -2.30 -5.09
CA TYR A 824 6.25 -2.36 -4.26
C TYR A 824 6.31 -3.60 -3.36
N SER A 825 6.60 -4.77 -3.92
CA SER A 825 6.74 -5.98 -3.11
C SER A 825 7.91 -5.95 -2.12
N ALA A 826 9.02 -5.28 -2.44
CA ALA A 826 10.10 -5.09 -1.46
C ALA A 826 9.64 -4.21 -0.28
N MET A 827 8.90 -3.14 -0.55
CA MET A 827 8.37 -2.24 0.48
C MET A 827 7.38 -2.94 1.42
N GLU A 828 6.72 -4.01 0.97
CA GLU A 828 5.81 -4.80 1.81
C GLU A 828 6.50 -5.53 2.98
N TYR A 829 7.80 -5.78 2.89
CA TYR A 829 8.58 -6.27 4.04
C TYR A 829 9.45 -5.18 4.67
N LEU A 830 10.03 -4.27 3.87
CA LEU A 830 10.96 -3.25 4.37
C LEU A 830 10.28 -2.25 5.32
N VAL A 831 9.07 -1.77 4.97
CA VAL A 831 8.37 -0.77 5.79
C VAL A 831 8.00 -1.37 7.15
N PRO A 832 7.37 -2.56 7.24
CA PRO A 832 7.16 -3.21 8.53
C PRO A 832 8.45 -3.52 9.30
N GLU A 833 9.53 -4.00 8.65
CA GLU A 833 10.80 -4.24 9.33
C GLU A 833 11.35 -2.96 9.96
N GLN A 834 11.34 -1.85 9.21
CA GLN A 834 11.81 -0.57 9.72
C GLN A 834 10.96 -0.04 10.87
N MET A 835 9.64 -0.22 10.82
CA MET A 835 8.71 0.32 11.81
C MET A 835 8.64 -0.52 13.10
N PHE A 836 8.93 -1.82 13.02
CA PHE A 836 8.76 -2.75 14.14
C PHE A 836 10.07 -3.36 14.68
N SER A 837 11.21 -3.09 14.07
CA SER A 837 12.52 -3.54 14.60
C SER A 837 12.98 -2.66 15.74
N THR A 838 13.47 -3.29 16.81
CA THR A 838 14.27 -2.62 17.86
C THR A 838 15.63 -3.29 17.98
N GLU A 839 16.59 -2.64 18.67
CA GLU A 839 17.91 -3.23 18.93
C GLU A 839 17.84 -4.58 19.63
N GLU A 840 16.84 -4.76 20.50
CA GLU A 840 16.67 -5.96 21.32
C GLU A 840 15.81 -7.02 20.62
N ASN A 841 14.92 -6.59 19.73
CA ASN A 841 13.98 -7.45 19.00
C ASN A 841 13.94 -7.02 17.52
N PRO A 842 14.88 -7.49 16.68
CA PRO A 842 14.83 -7.22 15.25
C PRO A 842 13.59 -7.87 14.65
N ALA A 843 12.88 -7.12 13.82
CA ALA A 843 11.72 -7.61 13.11
C ALA A 843 12.17 -8.19 11.76
N GLU A 844 11.67 -9.37 11.41
CA GLU A 844 11.96 -9.99 10.12
C GLU A 844 10.68 -10.20 9.32
N GLY A 845 10.67 -9.55 8.16
CA GLY A 845 9.62 -9.58 7.17
C GLY A 845 9.97 -10.48 5.99
N VAL A 846 8.97 -10.93 5.26
CA VAL A 846 9.11 -11.64 3.99
C VAL A 846 8.05 -11.18 3.02
N SER A 847 8.44 -10.84 1.79
CA SER A 847 7.54 -10.63 0.66
C SER A 847 7.91 -11.56 -0.49
N ALA A 848 7.19 -11.51 -1.61
CA ALA A 848 7.47 -12.36 -2.77
C ALA A 848 8.93 -12.21 -3.25
N VAL A 849 9.40 -10.97 -3.39
CA VAL A 849 10.77 -10.69 -3.84
C VAL A 849 11.83 -11.12 -2.82
N LYS A 850 11.57 -10.94 -1.52
CA LYS A 850 12.49 -11.39 -0.47
C LYS A 850 12.55 -12.91 -0.37
N ALA A 851 11.41 -13.59 -0.53
CA ALA A 851 11.37 -15.05 -0.53
C ALA A 851 12.15 -15.65 -1.71
N LEU A 852 12.06 -15.05 -2.91
CA LEU A 852 12.87 -15.43 -4.07
C LEU A 852 14.38 -15.19 -3.80
N ALA A 853 14.73 -14.06 -3.18
CA ALA A 853 16.11 -13.76 -2.82
C ALA A 853 16.69 -14.78 -1.82
N ILE A 854 15.93 -15.15 -0.78
CA ILE A 854 16.30 -16.18 0.19
C ILE A 854 16.46 -17.54 -0.50
N ALA A 855 15.50 -17.96 -1.31
CA ALA A 855 15.59 -19.24 -2.02
C ALA A 855 16.81 -19.29 -2.95
N SER A 856 17.12 -18.18 -3.63
CA SER A 856 18.32 -18.08 -4.46
C SER A 856 19.61 -18.16 -3.62
N ALA A 857 19.66 -17.50 -2.46
CA ALA A 857 20.79 -17.54 -1.52
C ALA A 857 21.03 -18.96 -0.95
N GLU A 858 19.95 -19.71 -0.74
CA GLU A 858 19.99 -21.13 -0.35
C GLU A 858 20.41 -22.07 -1.51
N GLY A 859 20.66 -21.53 -2.70
CA GLY A 859 21.06 -22.29 -3.88
C GLY A 859 19.92 -23.06 -4.52
N GLN A 860 18.66 -22.68 -4.31
CA GLN A 860 17.54 -23.29 -5.02
C GLN A 860 17.49 -22.88 -6.49
N LYS A 861 16.82 -23.70 -7.31
CA LYS A 861 16.43 -23.30 -8.66
C LYS A 861 15.31 -22.27 -8.58
N ILE A 862 15.46 -21.18 -9.32
CA ILE A 862 14.43 -20.17 -9.52
C ILE A 862 13.88 -20.33 -10.94
N TYR A 863 12.60 -20.63 -11.03
CA TYR A 863 11.90 -20.92 -12.27
C TYR A 863 11.22 -19.66 -12.80
N THR A 864 11.27 -19.48 -14.13
CA THR A 864 10.38 -18.63 -14.90
C THR A 864 9.48 -19.56 -15.73
N ILE A 865 8.21 -19.63 -15.35
CA ILE A 865 7.22 -20.57 -15.87
C ILE A 865 6.30 -19.82 -16.84
N ASP A 866 6.26 -20.31 -18.08
CA ASP A 866 5.33 -19.91 -19.12
C ASP A 866 4.58 -21.15 -19.65
N GLN A 867 3.75 -20.99 -20.68
CA GLN A 867 2.98 -22.11 -21.23
C GLN A 867 3.85 -23.21 -21.86
N ASN A 868 5.11 -22.92 -22.21
CA ASN A 868 6.01 -23.85 -22.89
C ASN A 868 6.70 -24.83 -21.92
N ASN A 869 6.92 -24.43 -20.67
CA ASN A 869 7.61 -25.25 -19.66
C ASN A 869 6.73 -25.57 -18.42
N LEU A 870 5.43 -25.24 -18.47
CA LEU A 870 4.51 -25.44 -17.35
C LEU A 870 4.53 -26.89 -16.85
N SER A 871 4.43 -27.86 -17.74
CA SER A 871 4.39 -29.27 -17.36
C SER A 871 5.67 -29.72 -16.66
N GLU A 872 6.85 -29.36 -17.19
CA GLU A 872 8.13 -29.69 -16.57
C GLU A 872 8.33 -28.97 -15.23
N ALA A 873 7.98 -27.68 -15.16
CA ALA A 873 8.13 -26.90 -13.93
C ALA A 873 7.22 -27.41 -12.81
N MET A 874 5.97 -27.76 -13.12
CA MET A 874 5.01 -28.28 -12.13
C MET A 874 5.40 -29.65 -11.56
N VAL A 875 6.24 -30.42 -12.24
CA VAL A 875 6.81 -31.67 -11.71
C VAL A 875 7.99 -31.39 -10.76
N ALA A 876 8.69 -30.27 -10.96
CA ALA A 876 9.94 -29.98 -10.28
C ALA A 876 9.80 -29.12 -9.01
N ILE A 877 8.79 -28.25 -8.96
CA ILE A 877 8.48 -27.43 -7.79
C ILE A 877 7.72 -28.24 -6.73
N GLN A 878 7.92 -27.91 -5.46
CA GLN A 878 7.24 -28.51 -4.31
C GLN A 878 6.86 -27.38 -3.34
N LEU A 879 5.79 -26.67 -3.69
CA LEU A 879 5.26 -25.52 -2.95
C LEU A 879 3.94 -25.88 -2.27
N ALA A 880 3.30 -24.93 -1.58
CA ALA A 880 1.95 -25.16 -1.08
C ALA A 880 0.97 -25.40 -2.23
N GLU A 881 0.06 -26.37 -2.05
CA GLU A 881 -0.93 -26.80 -3.05
C GLU A 881 -1.72 -25.64 -3.66
N LEU A 882 -2.22 -24.72 -2.83
CA LEU A 882 -3.02 -23.59 -3.29
C LEU A 882 -2.18 -22.64 -4.17
N SER A 883 -0.89 -22.49 -3.84
CA SER A 883 0.06 -21.70 -4.61
C SER A 883 0.37 -22.38 -5.95
N GLU A 884 0.57 -23.70 -5.97
CA GLU A 884 0.77 -24.46 -7.21
C GLU A 884 -0.45 -24.40 -8.16
N ASP A 885 -1.67 -24.48 -7.61
CA ASP A 885 -2.90 -24.32 -8.38
C ASP A 885 -3.02 -22.91 -8.96
N GLU A 886 -2.72 -21.87 -8.19
CA GLU A 886 -2.71 -20.48 -8.63
C GLU A 886 -1.66 -20.25 -9.74
N ILE A 887 -0.44 -20.74 -9.55
CA ILE A 887 0.64 -20.69 -10.56
C ILE A 887 0.18 -21.34 -11.86
N ARG A 888 -0.41 -22.54 -11.80
CA ARG A 888 -0.91 -23.24 -12.98
C ARG A 888 -2.00 -22.43 -13.68
N ASN A 889 -2.97 -21.92 -12.94
CA ASN A 889 -4.08 -21.12 -13.49
C ASN A 889 -3.58 -19.81 -14.11
N ALA A 890 -2.60 -19.15 -13.48
CA ALA A 890 -1.98 -17.94 -13.99
C ALA A 890 -1.29 -18.14 -15.34
N VAL A 891 -0.49 -19.20 -15.47
CA VAL A 891 0.20 -19.53 -16.72
C VAL A 891 -0.78 -19.93 -17.82
N LEU A 892 -1.82 -20.72 -17.48
CA LEU A 892 -2.88 -21.07 -18.43
C LEU A 892 -3.68 -19.84 -18.89
N ALA A 893 -3.77 -18.80 -18.06
CA ALA A 893 -4.37 -17.52 -18.43
C ALA A 893 -3.46 -16.61 -19.28
N GLY A 894 -2.22 -17.03 -19.56
CA GLY A 894 -1.27 -16.30 -20.41
C GLY A 894 -0.23 -15.47 -19.66
N ASN A 895 -0.24 -15.51 -18.32
CA ASN A 895 0.76 -14.83 -17.51
C ASN A 895 2.07 -15.64 -17.45
N VAL A 896 3.15 -14.98 -17.03
CA VAL A 896 4.43 -15.63 -16.69
C VAL A 896 4.62 -15.61 -15.19
N VAL A 897 5.05 -16.73 -14.63
CA VAL A 897 5.27 -16.87 -13.18
C VAL A 897 6.75 -16.99 -12.88
N THR A 898 7.25 -16.25 -11.90
CA THR A 898 8.58 -16.49 -11.30
C THR A 898 8.42 -17.07 -9.89
N THR A 899 9.04 -18.22 -9.62
CA THR A 899 8.94 -18.91 -8.32
C THR A 899 10.22 -19.71 -8.01
N HIS A 900 10.30 -20.32 -6.84
CA HIS A 900 11.42 -21.17 -6.43
C HIS A 900 11.00 -22.64 -6.25
N GLN A 901 11.99 -23.51 -6.03
CA GLN A 901 11.78 -24.96 -6.08
C GLN A 901 11.09 -25.53 -4.82
N TYR A 902 11.38 -24.99 -3.63
CA TYR A 902 10.96 -25.52 -2.34
C TYR A 902 10.63 -24.40 -1.36
N GLN A 903 9.60 -24.59 -0.54
CA GLN A 903 9.27 -23.67 0.56
C GLN A 903 10.51 -23.29 1.40
N ILE A 904 10.65 -22.00 1.70
CA ILE A 904 11.68 -21.40 2.56
C ILE A 904 11.27 -21.40 4.02
N ASN A 905 12.26 -21.37 4.91
CA ASN A 905 12.08 -21.20 6.34
C ASN A 905 12.84 -19.97 6.80
N LEU A 906 12.13 -18.90 7.14
CA LEU A 906 12.68 -17.66 7.68
C LEU A 906 12.18 -17.50 9.12
N ASN A 907 13.04 -17.75 10.10
CA ASN A 907 12.71 -17.65 11.53
C ASN A 907 11.41 -18.35 11.96
N GLY A 908 11.14 -19.53 11.38
CA GLY A 908 9.96 -20.32 11.67
C GLY A 908 8.73 -19.95 10.84
N TRP A 909 8.78 -18.89 10.04
CA TRP A 909 7.87 -18.70 8.91
C TRP A 909 8.25 -19.66 7.80
N ILE A 910 7.28 -20.48 7.37
CA ILE A 910 7.49 -21.46 6.32
C ILE A 910 6.53 -21.15 5.19
N GLY A 911 7.09 -20.91 4.02
CA GLY A 911 6.29 -20.58 2.87
C GLY A 911 7.07 -20.39 1.58
N GLU A 912 6.42 -19.83 0.60
CA GLU A 912 6.97 -19.53 -0.71
C GLU A 912 6.63 -18.10 -1.11
N GLY A 913 7.38 -17.58 -2.07
CA GLY A 913 7.05 -16.33 -2.74
C GLY A 913 7.11 -16.55 -4.24
N TYR A 914 6.15 -15.98 -4.95
CA TYR A 914 6.06 -16.09 -6.40
C TYR A 914 5.43 -14.83 -6.99
N ILE A 915 5.83 -14.53 -8.22
CA ILE A 915 5.41 -13.33 -8.95
C ILE A 915 4.65 -13.78 -10.18
N ILE A 916 3.42 -13.30 -10.35
CA ILE A 916 2.62 -13.47 -11.57
C ILE A 916 2.69 -12.17 -12.36
N LEU A 917 3.13 -12.23 -13.62
CA LEU A 917 3.34 -11.07 -14.48
C LEU A 917 2.57 -11.19 -15.79
N ASP A 918 1.87 -10.12 -16.15
CA ASP A 918 1.41 -9.88 -17.51
C ASP A 918 2.53 -9.17 -18.29
N LEU A 919 3.09 -9.86 -19.29
CA LEU A 919 4.20 -9.31 -20.09
C LEU A 919 3.77 -8.21 -21.07
N ASP A 920 2.48 -8.09 -21.40
CA ASP A 920 1.99 -7.08 -22.34
C ASP A 920 1.82 -5.72 -21.66
N THR A 921 1.57 -5.70 -20.35
CA THR A 921 1.35 -4.47 -19.58
C THR A 921 2.43 -4.20 -18.52
N GLY A 922 3.17 -5.23 -18.11
CA GLY A 922 4.06 -5.19 -16.95
C GLY A 922 3.31 -5.21 -15.61
N SER A 923 1.99 -5.42 -15.62
CA SER A 923 1.19 -5.57 -14.39
C SER A 923 1.56 -6.86 -13.67
N GLY A 924 1.43 -6.88 -12.36
CA GLY A 924 1.84 -8.03 -11.56
C GLY A 924 1.06 -8.26 -10.28
N SER A 925 1.15 -9.49 -9.80
CA SER A 925 0.74 -9.94 -8.47
C SER A 925 1.96 -10.56 -7.79
N TYR A 926 2.26 -10.12 -6.57
CA TYR A 926 3.46 -10.49 -5.83
C TYR A 926 3.01 -11.22 -4.58
N LYS A 927 3.03 -12.55 -4.65
CA LYS A 927 2.36 -13.44 -3.70
C LYS A 927 3.32 -14.07 -2.72
N ILE A 928 2.85 -14.26 -1.49
CA ILE A 928 3.45 -15.15 -0.51
C ILE A 928 2.47 -16.26 -0.09
N SER A 929 2.98 -17.30 0.59
CA SER A 929 2.14 -18.35 1.18
C SER A 929 0.96 -17.79 1.98
N GLY A 930 -0.19 -18.44 1.87
CA GLY A 930 -1.46 -17.96 2.43
C GLY A 930 -2.24 -17.04 1.50
N GLY A 931 -1.72 -16.77 0.29
CA GLY A 931 -2.44 -16.09 -0.79
C GLY A 931 -2.43 -14.56 -0.74
N ALA A 932 -1.75 -13.95 0.25
CA ALA A 932 -1.61 -12.51 0.38
C ALA A 932 -0.78 -11.93 -0.79
N ASN A 933 -1.19 -10.76 -1.29
CA ASN A 933 -0.40 -9.93 -2.22
C ASN A 933 0.40 -8.95 -1.36
N GLY A 934 1.54 -9.38 -0.85
CA GLY A 934 1.95 -8.84 0.43
C GLY A 934 3.24 -9.33 1.06
N GLY A 935 3.47 -8.77 2.25
CA GLY A 935 4.54 -9.14 3.15
C GLY A 935 4.01 -9.70 4.46
N SER A 936 4.75 -10.62 5.09
CA SER A 936 4.49 -11.12 6.44
C SER A 936 5.65 -10.76 7.35
N LEU A 937 5.36 -10.30 8.57
CA LEU A 937 6.32 -9.93 9.59
C LEU A 937 6.17 -10.84 10.81
N SER A 938 7.26 -11.46 11.26
CA SER A 938 7.26 -12.29 12.47
C SER A 938 7.95 -11.58 13.63
N ILE A 939 7.19 -11.21 14.67
CA ILE A 939 7.69 -10.54 15.89
C ILE A 939 7.01 -11.09 17.15
N SER A 940 7.30 -12.35 17.47
CA SER A 940 6.64 -13.16 18.50
C SER A 940 6.09 -12.43 19.75
N PRO A 941 6.87 -11.67 20.53
CA PRO A 941 6.34 -11.02 21.74
C PRO A 941 5.39 -9.86 21.42
N ILE A 942 5.72 -9.01 20.43
CA ILE A 942 4.95 -7.83 20.05
C ILE A 942 3.62 -8.23 19.41
N THR A 943 3.62 -9.19 18.48
CA THR A 943 2.36 -9.60 17.83
C THR A 943 1.38 -10.20 18.84
N ARG A 944 1.89 -10.97 19.81
CA ARG A 944 1.04 -11.53 20.86
C ARG A 944 0.49 -10.42 21.72
N MET A 945 1.29 -9.44 22.08
CA MET A 945 0.82 -8.29 22.84
C MET A 945 -0.27 -7.50 22.11
N LEU A 946 -0.07 -7.13 20.84
CA LEU A 946 -1.07 -6.43 20.02
C LEU A 946 -2.33 -7.28 19.78
N GLY A 947 -2.15 -8.56 19.49
CA GLY A 947 -3.23 -9.51 19.22
C GLY A 947 -4.12 -9.78 20.44
N TRP A 948 -3.55 -9.76 21.64
CA TRP A 948 -4.30 -9.86 22.89
C TRP A 948 -4.87 -8.49 23.33
N GLY A 949 -4.13 -7.41 23.10
CA GLY A 949 -4.49 -6.04 23.48
C GLY A 949 -5.76 -5.53 22.80
N GLN A 950 -6.11 -6.03 21.61
CA GLN A 950 -7.34 -5.63 20.91
C GLN A 950 -8.65 -6.04 21.60
N PHE A 951 -8.61 -6.97 22.57
CA PHE A 951 -9.80 -7.44 23.30
C PHE A 951 -9.97 -6.81 24.69
N LEU A 952 -9.21 -5.76 25.01
CA LEU A 952 -9.28 -5.07 26.28
C LEU A 952 -10.45 -4.06 26.28
N GLU A 953 -11.62 -4.45 26.81
CA GLU A 953 -12.77 -3.55 26.94
C GLU A 953 -13.18 -3.26 28.41
N ASP A 954 -12.67 -3.99 29.43
CA ASP A 954 -13.01 -3.76 30.85
C ASP A 954 -11.83 -3.91 31.88
N SER A 955 -11.99 -3.31 33.06
CA SER A 955 -11.10 -2.28 33.64
C SER A 955 -10.12 -2.66 34.78
N ALA A 956 -9.79 -3.95 35.03
CA ALA A 956 -8.82 -4.30 36.09
C ALA A 956 -7.61 -5.13 35.63
N ARG A 957 -7.84 -6.17 34.82
CA ARG A 957 -6.76 -6.95 34.18
C ARG A 957 -6.26 -6.29 32.90
N ALA A 958 -7.10 -5.45 32.27
CA ALA A 958 -6.71 -4.62 31.14
C ALA A 958 -5.66 -3.58 31.52
N GLY A 959 -5.70 -3.00 32.74
CA GLY A 959 -4.70 -2.04 33.23
C GLY A 959 -3.28 -2.61 33.30
N ALA A 960 -3.13 -3.82 33.86
CA ALA A 960 -1.82 -4.48 33.92
C ALA A 960 -1.30 -4.93 32.54
N LEU A 961 -2.21 -5.36 31.65
CA LEU A 961 -1.84 -5.68 30.27
C LEU A 961 -1.53 -4.41 29.47
N SER A 962 -2.20 -3.29 29.76
CA SER A 962 -1.95 -2.00 29.09
C SER A 962 -0.62 -1.38 29.50
N VAL A 963 -0.14 -1.56 30.74
CA VAL A 963 1.21 -1.13 31.14
C VAL A 963 2.29 -1.91 30.36
N ALA A 964 2.18 -3.24 30.33
CA ALA A 964 3.10 -4.07 29.57
C ALA A 964 3.03 -3.73 28.06
N THR A 965 1.82 -3.49 27.53
CA THR A 965 1.59 -3.09 26.12
C THR A 965 2.13 -1.69 25.87
N GLY A 966 2.06 -0.83 26.87
CA GLY A 966 2.62 0.51 26.90
C GLY A 966 4.08 0.50 26.53
N VAL A 967 4.93 -0.23 27.24
CA VAL A 967 6.39 -0.25 27.00
C VAL A 967 6.75 -0.60 25.53
N VAL A 968 6.04 -1.58 24.95
CA VAL A 968 6.27 -1.97 23.55
C VAL A 968 5.75 -0.91 22.59
N VAL A 969 4.52 -0.43 22.81
CA VAL A 969 3.89 0.56 21.94
C VAL A 969 4.64 1.89 22.00
N THR A 970 5.11 2.34 23.16
CA THR A 970 5.86 3.60 23.32
C THR A 970 7.17 3.56 22.56
N THR A 971 7.88 2.42 22.63
CA THR A 971 9.09 2.17 21.84
C THR A 971 8.78 2.23 20.33
N LEU A 972 7.75 1.52 19.87
CA LEU A 972 7.34 1.52 18.47
C LEU A 972 6.90 2.89 17.97
N VAL A 973 6.16 3.65 18.78
CA VAL A 973 5.72 5.01 18.47
C VAL A 973 6.92 5.92 18.20
N ALA A 974 8.03 5.78 18.94
CA ALA A 974 9.24 6.56 18.69
C ALA A 974 9.86 6.26 17.31
N TYR A 975 9.99 4.97 16.93
CA TYR A 975 10.52 4.58 15.61
C TYR A 975 9.62 5.03 14.46
N ILE A 976 8.30 4.92 14.65
CA ILE A 976 7.32 5.33 13.65
C ILE A 976 7.25 6.84 13.52
N GLY A 977 7.27 7.56 14.65
CA GLY A 977 7.38 9.02 14.67
C GLY A 977 8.62 9.50 13.92
N GLY A 978 9.78 8.86 14.16
CA GLY A 978 11.00 9.11 13.38
C GLY A 978 10.83 8.89 11.88
N THR A 979 10.15 7.82 11.47
CA THR A 979 9.87 7.51 10.05
C THR A 979 8.90 8.53 9.42
N LEU A 980 7.87 8.96 10.15
CA LEU A 980 6.94 9.99 9.70
C LEU A 980 7.62 11.36 9.58
N LEU A 981 8.56 11.69 10.48
CA LEU A 981 9.39 12.90 10.39
C LEU A 981 10.32 12.86 9.18
N LEU A 982 10.94 11.70 8.89
CA LEU A 982 11.74 11.52 7.67
C LEU A 982 10.89 11.74 6.42
N LEU A 983 9.66 11.22 6.38
CA LEU A 983 8.72 11.44 5.29
C LEU A 983 8.39 12.94 5.09
N GLN A 984 8.18 13.67 6.19
CA GLN A 984 7.97 15.12 6.13
C GLN A 984 9.20 15.84 5.58
N GLY A 985 10.40 15.48 6.05
CA GLY A 985 11.66 16.05 5.55
C GLY A 985 11.92 15.77 4.07
N LEU A 986 11.63 14.56 3.59
CA LEU A 986 11.72 14.19 2.17
C LEU A 986 10.74 15.01 1.32
N TYR A 987 9.53 15.25 1.82
CA TYR A 987 8.54 16.07 1.13
C TYR A 987 8.99 17.53 1.01
N GLU A 988 9.49 18.14 2.09
CA GLU A 988 10.01 19.52 2.05
C GLU A 988 11.26 19.63 1.16
N CYS A 989 12.12 18.61 1.15
CA CYS A 989 13.28 18.55 0.25
C CYS A 989 12.88 18.50 -1.23
N TYR A 990 11.74 17.87 -1.56
CA TYR A 990 11.20 17.85 -2.92
C TYR A 990 10.52 19.16 -3.32
N LYS A 991 10.17 20.03 -2.36
CA LYS A 991 9.38 21.25 -2.59
C LYS A 991 10.24 22.51 -2.67
N GLU A 992 11.33 22.59 -1.92
CA GLU A 992 12.24 23.73 -1.87
C GLU A 992 13.59 23.41 -2.54
N GLU A 993 14.34 24.43 -2.98
CA GLU A 993 15.74 24.33 -3.45
C GLU A 993 16.70 23.96 -2.28
N ILE A 994 16.38 22.91 -1.52
CA ILE A 994 17.16 22.46 -0.37
C ILE A 994 18.28 21.53 -0.83
N LYS A 995 19.47 21.79 -0.31
CA LYS A 995 20.73 21.12 -0.62
C LYS A 995 20.63 19.60 -0.44
N LEU A 996 20.93 18.86 -1.51
CA LEU A 996 20.99 17.39 -1.57
C LEU A 996 21.88 16.84 -0.45
N PHE A 997 23.01 17.48 -0.18
CA PHE A 997 24.08 16.85 0.59
C PHE A 997 23.82 16.79 2.09
N SER A 998 23.11 17.74 2.69
CA SER A 998 22.84 17.73 4.14
C SER A 998 21.67 16.82 4.52
N TYR A 999 20.60 16.76 3.72
CA TYR A 999 19.40 15.98 4.05
C TYR A 999 19.40 14.56 3.48
N VAL A 1000 20.00 14.33 2.30
CA VAL A 1000 20.20 12.95 1.82
C VAL A 1000 21.26 12.26 2.66
N MET A 1001 22.32 12.96 3.10
CA MET A 1001 23.21 12.41 4.13
C MET A 1001 22.51 12.27 5.48
N LEU A 1002 21.61 13.14 5.93
CA LEU A 1002 20.86 12.89 7.17
C LEU A 1002 19.88 11.71 7.06
N ALA A 1003 19.23 11.51 5.90
CA ALA A 1003 18.32 10.39 5.67
C ALA A 1003 19.07 9.06 5.48
N ILE A 1004 20.21 9.10 4.78
CA ILE A 1004 21.11 7.97 4.60
C ILE A 1004 21.88 7.68 5.90
N ILE A 1005 22.36 8.69 6.64
CA ILE A 1005 22.99 8.55 7.96
C ILE A 1005 21.95 8.17 9.02
N ALA A 1006 20.68 8.58 8.96
CA ALA A 1006 19.64 8.04 9.84
C ALA A 1006 19.37 6.57 9.52
N ALA A 1007 19.27 6.20 8.23
CA ALA A 1007 19.14 4.81 7.80
C ALA A 1007 20.38 3.95 8.17
N ILE A 1008 21.58 4.52 8.08
CA ILE A 1008 22.87 3.86 8.38
C ILE A 1008 23.17 3.86 9.89
N ALA A 1009 22.85 4.91 10.65
CA ALA A 1009 23.08 5.01 12.09
C ALA A 1009 22.13 4.10 12.86
N VAL A 1010 20.85 4.01 12.45
CA VAL A 1010 19.91 3.03 13.00
C VAL A 1010 20.34 1.60 12.63
N GLY A 1011 20.92 1.38 11.44
CA GLY A 1011 21.49 0.09 11.03
C GLY A 1011 22.82 -0.31 11.70
N LEU A 1012 23.62 0.66 12.17
CA LEU A 1012 24.93 0.41 12.78
C LEU A 1012 24.91 0.32 14.31
N VAL A 1013 23.94 0.95 14.98
CA VAL A 1013 23.78 0.80 16.44
C VAL A 1013 23.18 -0.59 16.80
N THR A 1014 22.38 -1.16 15.89
CA THR A 1014 21.68 -2.45 16.07
C THR A 1014 22.57 -3.71 15.96
N GLN A 1015 23.86 -3.60 15.63
CA GLN A 1015 24.73 -4.77 15.45
C GLN A 1015 25.99 -4.69 16.30
N GLY A 1016 25.86 -5.10 17.57
CA GLY A 1016 26.88 -5.11 18.63
C GLY A 1016 28.21 -5.82 18.36
N THR A 1017 28.90 -5.47 17.28
CA THR A 1017 30.31 -5.74 17.06
C THR A 1017 31.10 -4.55 17.60
N GLY A 1018 32.02 -4.80 18.53
CA GLY A 1018 32.72 -3.81 19.35
C GLY A 1018 33.68 -2.86 18.62
N SER A 1019 33.26 -2.22 17.53
CA SER A 1019 33.98 -1.15 16.84
C SER A 1019 33.31 0.22 17.00
N VAL A 1020 32.99 0.56 18.25
CA VAL A 1020 32.74 1.95 18.72
C VAL A 1020 33.76 2.98 18.19
N PRO A 1021 35.06 2.66 17.94
CA PRO A 1021 36.00 3.67 17.45
C PRO A 1021 35.73 4.16 16.03
N VAL A 1022 35.06 3.41 15.14
CA VAL A 1022 34.88 3.84 13.73
C VAL A 1022 33.74 4.85 13.60
N ALA A 1023 32.63 4.63 14.29
CA ALA A 1023 31.53 5.59 14.39
C ALA A 1023 32.00 6.89 15.08
N ILE A 1024 32.81 6.79 16.13
CA ILE A 1024 33.39 7.95 16.82
C ILE A 1024 34.43 8.67 15.93
N TYR A 1025 35.22 7.96 15.11
CA TYR A 1025 36.16 8.61 14.19
C TYR A 1025 35.45 9.33 13.03
N ILE A 1026 34.30 8.84 12.56
CA ILE A 1026 33.47 9.49 11.54
C ILE A 1026 32.74 10.71 12.13
N LEU A 1027 32.17 10.59 13.34
CA LEU A 1027 31.58 11.70 14.09
C LEU A 1027 32.62 12.78 14.47
N ALA A 1028 33.83 12.38 14.87
CA ALA A 1028 34.91 13.30 15.22
C ALA A 1028 35.58 13.96 14.00
N ALA A 1029 35.59 13.30 12.83
CA ALA A 1029 36.03 13.91 11.57
C ALA A 1029 35.03 14.95 11.04
N LEU A 1030 33.75 14.86 11.45
CA LEU A 1030 32.66 15.77 11.11
C LEU A 1030 32.32 16.78 12.23
N GLY A 1031 33.10 16.82 13.31
CA GLY A 1031 32.96 17.81 14.38
C GLY A 1031 31.75 17.64 15.31
N VAL A 1032 31.04 16.51 15.24
CA VAL A 1032 29.88 16.23 16.11
C VAL A 1032 30.37 15.48 17.34
N SER A 1033 30.33 16.13 18.51
CA SER A 1033 30.62 15.47 19.79
C SER A 1033 29.48 14.55 20.19
N SER A 1034 29.81 13.27 20.46
CA SER A 1034 28.90 12.26 20.98
C SER A 1034 28.43 12.61 22.40
N ALA A 1035 27.18 13.07 22.53
CA ALA A 1035 26.43 13.05 23.78
C ALA A 1035 25.02 12.53 23.47
N SER A 1036 24.54 11.68 24.38
CA SER A 1036 23.37 10.79 24.37
C SER A 1036 22.03 11.38 23.90
N ALA A 1037 21.26 10.54 23.20
CA ALA A 1037 19.84 10.67 22.84
C ALA A 1037 18.88 10.55 24.06
N ALA A 1038 19.17 11.26 25.15
CA ALA A 1038 18.34 11.23 26.37
C ALA A 1038 18.09 12.61 27.00
N ASP A 1039 18.46 13.71 26.34
CA ASP A 1039 18.04 15.07 26.71
C ASP A 1039 17.53 15.76 25.43
N PHE A 1040 16.32 15.40 24.99
CA PHE A 1040 15.49 16.34 24.23
C PHE A 1040 14.49 16.89 25.25
N ASP A 1041 14.89 17.97 25.91
CA ASP A 1041 13.99 18.72 26.77
C ASP A 1041 12.92 19.40 25.90
N GLU A 1042 11.71 19.41 26.46
CA GLU A 1042 10.41 19.88 25.96
C GLU A 1042 10.36 21.40 25.67
N GLU A 1043 11.49 22.03 25.33
CA GLU A 1043 11.63 23.49 25.14
C GLU A 1043 11.74 23.92 23.66
N ASP A 1044 11.89 22.98 22.72
CA ASP A 1044 12.07 23.27 21.27
C ASP A 1044 10.78 23.22 20.43
N ILE A 1045 9.61 23.02 21.05
CA ILE A 1045 8.29 22.99 20.35
C ILE A 1045 7.27 23.88 21.07
N GLU A 1046 7.67 25.09 21.47
CA GLU A 1046 6.71 26.17 21.79
C GLU A 1046 7.44 27.52 21.87
N ASN A 1047 7.51 28.27 20.76
CA ASN A 1047 7.39 29.76 20.70
C ASN A 1047 7.99 30.36 19.41
N CYS A 1048 7.18 30.55 18.38
CA CYS A 1048 7.45 31.60 17.39
C CYS A 1048 7.21 32.96 18.05
N THR A 1049 8.22 33.50 18.73
CA THR A 1049 8.24 34.89 19.16
C THR A 1049 9.49 35.60 18.66
N ASN A 1050 9.28 36.79 18.10
CA ASN A 1050 10.26 37.68 17.47
C ASN A 1050 11.50 38.03 18.34
N ASP A 1051 11.55 37.63 19.60
CA ASP A 1051 12.67 37.90 20.51
C ASP A 1051 13.85 36.92 20.30
N GLU A 1052 13.60 35.71 19.79
CA GLU A 1052 14.64 34.68 19.61
C GLU A 1052 15.67 35.06 18.53
N PHE A 1053 15.24 35.65 17.41
CA PHE A 1053 16.15 36.18 16.38
C PHE A 1053 17.15 37.21 16.95
N CYS A 1054 16.68 38.10 17.84
CA CYS A 1054 17.54 39.09 18.47
C CYS A 1054 18.48 38.46 19.51
N TYR A 1055 18.07 37.37 20.15
CA TYR A 1055 18.88 36.59 21.08
C TYR A 1055 19.96 35.78 20.36
N LEU A 1056 19.63 35.04 19.31
CA LEU A 1056 20.59 34.27 18.51
C LEU A 1056 21.66 35.16 17.88
N ARG A 1057 21.25 36.30 17.28
CA ARG A 1057 22.18 37.30 16.74
C ARG A 1057 23.07 37.92 17.82
N TRP A 1058 22.57 38.05 19.04
CA TRP A 1058 23.35 38.53 20.18
C TRP A 1058 24.33 37.49 20.68
N GLU A 1059 23.91 36.22 20.77
CA GLU A 1059 24.72 35.10 21.23
C GLU A 1059 25.91 34.88 20.28
N ASP A 1060 25.67 34.91 18.96
CA ASP A 1060 26.74 34.90 17.95
C ASP A 1060 27.75 36.05 18.13
N GLU A 1061 27.25 37.27 18.40
CA GLU A 1061 28.10 38.44 18.64
C GLU A 1061 28.85 38.35 19.99
N ASP A 1062 28.22 37.82 21.04
CA ASP A 1062 28.79 37.63 22.39
C ASP A 1062 29.86 36.53 22.40
N ASP A 1063 29.63 35.45 21.66
CA ASP A 1063 30.58 34.35 21.47
C ASP A 1063 31.77 34.80 20.62
N ALA A 1064 31.53 35.57 19.56
CA ALA A 1064 32.61 36.19 18.80
C ALA A 1064 33.49 37.12 19.67
N CYS A 1065 32.97 37.66 20.78
CA CYS A 1065 33.79 38.46 21.70
C CYS A 1065 34.89 37.64 22.38
N PHE A 1066 34.75 36.31 22.53
CA PHE A 1066 35.80 35.46 23.09
C PHE A 1066 37.04 35.36 22.18
N ALA A 1067 36.90 35.56 20.88
CA ALA A 1067 38.02 35.60 19.94
C ALA A 1067 39.00 36.75 20.24
N TRP A 1068 38.57 37.78 20.99
CA TRP A 1068 39.39 38.92 21.40
C TRP A 1068 39.96 38.80 22.81
N SER A 1069 39.85 37.64 23.45
CA SER A 1069 40.35 37.38 24.81
C SER A 1069 41.85 37.67 24.99
N ASN A 1070 42.64 37.51 23.92
CA ASN A 1070 44.07 37.83 23.87
C ASN A 1070 44.39 39.34 23.89
N LEU A 1071 43.41 40.22 23.64
CA LEU A 1071 43.57 41.68 23.64
C LEU A 1071 43.25 42.33 25.00
N GLY A 1072 42.82 41.54 25.99
CA GLY A 1072 42.58 41.98 27.36
C GLY A 1072 41.09 42.00 27.75
N ALA A 1073 40.82 41.81 29.05
CA ALA A 1073 39.45 41.64 29.57
C ALA A 1073 38.55 42.87 29.35
N ASP A 1074 39.11 44.06 29.26
CA ASP A 1074 38.35 45.29 29.02
C ASP A 1074 37.82 45.37 27.58
N VAL A 1075 38.55 44.79 26.61
CA VAL A 1075 38.13 44.70 25.19
C VAL A 1075 36.97 43.73 25.03
N VAL A 1076 37.07 42.54 25.64
CA VAL A 1076 35.98 41.56 25.67
C VAL A 1076 34.75 42.16 26.36
N ARG A 1077 34.92 42.86 27.49
CA ARG A 1077 33.80 43.51 28.17
C ARG A 1077 33.12 44.58 27.31
N ALA A 1078 33.89 45.42 26.61
CA ALA A 1078 33.34 46.44 25.71
C ALA A 1078 32.56 45.83 24.53
N CYS A 1079 33.07 44.72 23.98
CA CYS A 1079 32.41 43.94 22.94
C CYS A 1079 31.04 43.39 23.41
N LYS A 1080 31.02 42.69 24.54
CA LYS A 1080 29.80 42.09 25.10
C LYS A 1080 28.74 43.14 25.45
N VAL A 1081 29.17 44.29 25.98
CA VAL A 1081 28.25 45.42 26.26
C VAL A 1081 27.62 45.96 24.97
N ARG A 1082 28.37 46.04 23.87
CA ARG A 1082 27.82 46.50 22.59
C ARG A 1082 26.88 45.49 21.94
N ALA A 1083 27.20 44.20 22.01
CA ALA A 1083 26.30 43.14 21.58
C ALA A 1083 24.97 43.23 22.35
N ALA A 1084 25.02 43.38 23.67
CA ALA A 1084 23.82 43.49 24.51
C ALA A 1084 22.96 44.73 24.19
N ASP A 1085 23.58 45.86 23.83
CA ASP A 1085 22.87 47.07 23.39
C ASP A 1085 22.15 46.86 22.06
N ARG A 1086 22.80 46.20 21.09
CA ARG A 1086 22.20 45.82 19.79
C ARG A 1086 21.01 44.87 19.99
N ARG A 1087 21.15 43.88 20.87
CA ARG A 1087 20.05 42.99 21.28
C ARG A 1087 18.85 43.78 21.82
N THR A 1088 19.10 44.71 22.73
CA THR A 1088 18.06 45.52 23.37
C THR A 1088 17.32 46.38 22.35
N LEU A 1089 18.03 46.93 21.36
CA LEU A 1089 17.44 47.73 20.29
C LEU A 1089 16.63 46.87 19.30
N CYS A 1090 17.12 45.69 18.94
CA CYS A 1090 16.42 44.71 18.09
C CYS A 1090 15.10 44.24 18.74
N ILE A 1091 15.13 43.88 20.04
CA ILE A 1091 13.93 43.49 20.81
C ILE A 1091 12.92 44.64 20.83
N ARG A 1092 13.38 45.87 21.11
CA ARG A 1092 12.50 47.06 21.12
C ARG A 1092 11.86 47.33 19.75
N ASN A 1093 12.45 46.85 18.66
CA ASN A 1093 11.96 47.00 17.30
C ASN A 1093 11.17 45.77 16.81
N GLY A 1094 10.65 44.95 17.74
CA GLY A 1094 9.74 43.84 17.42
C GLY A 1094 10.41 42.68 16.69
N GLY A 1095 11.69 42.42 16.96
CA GLY A 1095 12.44 41.31 16.37
C GLY A 1095 13.20 41.63 15.09
N ILE A 1096 13.27 42.90 14.71
CA ILE A 1096 13.93 43.34 13.47
C ILE A 1096 15.09 44.27 13.87
N PRO A 1097 16.28 44.18 13.24
CA PRO A 1097 17.40 45.06 13.57
C PRO A 1097 17.01 46.54 13.49
N HIS A 1098 17.24 47.29 14.56
CA HIS A 1098 16.90 48.71 14.60
C HIS A 1098 17.89 49.51 13.74
N PRO A 1099 17.43 50.48 12.90
CA PRO A 1099 18.31 51.25 12.02
C PRO A 1099 19.43 52.02 12.75
N ASP A 1100 19.19 52.38 14.01
CA ASP A 1100 20.15 53.10 14.88
C ASP A 1100 21.04 52.15 15.72
N GLU A 1101 21.04 50.85 15.47
CA GLU A 1101 21.98 49.94 16.14
C GLU A 1101 23.43 50.37 15.91
N PRO A 1102 24.26 50.44 16.96
CA PRO A 1102 25.69 50.67 16.78
C PRO A 1102 26.27 49.47 16.01
N PRO A 1103 27.26 49.67 15.12
CA PRO A 1103 27.86 48.58 14.35
C PRO A 1103 28.52 47.53 15.26
N ILE A 1104 28.64 46.29 14.76
CA ILE A 1104 29.33 45.19 15.46
C ILE A 1104 30.70 45.66 15.95
N TYR A 1105 31.00 45.35 17.21
CA TYR A 1105 32.23 45.80 17.87
C TYR A 1105 33.46 45.24 17.16
N THR A 1106 34.41 46.13 16.81
CA THR A 1106 35.69 45.71 16.25
C THR A 1106 36.84 46.44 16.97
N PRO A 1107 37.74 45.74 17.69
CA PRO A 1107 38.71 46.38 18.60
C PRO A 1107 39.79 47.24 17.93
N PHE A 1108 39.86 47.23 16.60
CA PHE A 1108 40.79 48.05 15.82
C PHE A 1108 40.12 49.30 15.20
N ARG A 1109 38.80 49.40 15.30
CA ARG A 1109 38.00 50.54 14.82
C ARG A 1109 37.36 51.33 15.95
N ASP A 1110 37.04 50.64 17.06
CA ASP A 1110 36.34 51.13 18.25
C ASP A 1110 37.24 51.05 19.50
#